data_AF-A0AAV7EFJ9-F1
#
_entry.id   AF-A0AAV7EFJ9-F1
#
_cell.length_a   1.000
_cell.length_b   1.000
_cell.length_c   1.000
_cell.angle_alpha   90.00
_cell.angle_beta   90.00
_cell.angle_gamma   90.00
#
_symmetry.space_group_name_H-M   'P 1'
#
loop_
_entity.id
_entity.type
_entity.pdbx_description
1 polymer ?
#
loop_
_entity_poly.entity_id
_entity_poly.type
_entity_poly.pdbx_seq_one_letter_code
_entity_poly.pdbx_strand_id
1 'polypeptide(L)'
;MSPLVFVFFLWFPYAYSDQHYNAPVKQINRVPRSTIEIRGGPDSLVWVVQLSDLHFSVFHPERAIDFERIVGPALALIRPSLVMITGDLTDGKSKDLLTMKQNEEEWEEYRKVMENVIKRSGLGNEVFYDLRGNHDKFGVPVVGGDFDFFNKYSMNGVLRRKGNVYSITLQKNGWKYLFVGFDSTMGVGLRGPTNLFGHPTDLILADLDSELSQWDSVSNKSITKIAFGHFPLSFSAATDLGKSLKDVFLKHSISAYLCGHLHTRFGKNLKRHHISGYPSHEYIQLNMHQGNLQSIEHGKNCSNEDQPFKEFWEWEMGDWRKSRIMRIVAIDHGHVSFLDLDLTRGIKKTIILVTFPVDSRFMQRVLSQYQFECQSLDTSSYDRVRALIFSETEVLSVVVRIYDSNSGKFELVFEENMRKDDGSQSWGDLYSVPWNWRAFVDPSPNRFWLQIEANDTSGGSTVSQLRPFSLNGLSARVKWQLKEVFVMGCQWSSLYHPMLWSTIVFLLLSMLLPKLLFILGKHHYIDKTLSFQLNTRDVWKGLFKGLWLALVGLSKSTPLWITTLTYLLYLLFFPWIYGQVFTETGTIGSLTYRGWMLYSPGSEKVMYVGVPDVMVIILPHLIYVLLPTMFISGALAAEKAAYRTHYLLQSGKKNDDVIYEASKKKVVYPKLCSLSCLGKWRWVRKLLIVVCILILWKHYKHCRALFKAYEMNPFLHSFTYCFSIPFLLTYAIYQTRDG
;
A
#
# COMPACT_ATOMS: atom_id res chain seq x y z
N MET A 1 12.04 17.30 -15.27
CA MET A 1 12.62 16.94 -16.59
C MET A 1 13.64 15.83 -16.34
N SER A 2 13.52 14.57 -16.75
CA SER A 2 12.72 13.91 -17.78
C SER A 2 11.97 12.70 -17.20
N PRO A 3 10.63 12.69 -17.20
CA PRO A 3 9.81 11.51 -16.97
C PRO A 3 9.29 10.99 -18.32
N LEU A 4 9.60 9.75 -18.69
CA LEU A 4 8.97 9.08 -19.83
C LEU A 4 7.97 8.05 -19.29
N VAL A 5 6.85 8.61 -18.85
CA VAL A 5 5.56 7.93 -18.76
C VAL A 5 5.03 7.82 -20.18
N PHE A 6 4.88 6.60 -20.69
CA PHE A 6 4.08 6.38 -21.89
C PHE A 6 2.61 6.54 -21.53
N VAL A 7 2.09 7.73 -21.77
CA VAL A 7 0.66 8.04 -21.77
C VAL A 7 0.12 7.75 -23.17
N PHE A 8 -0.74 6.75 -23.28
CA PHE A 8 -1.78 6.68 -24.31
C PHE A 8 -3.07 6.27 -23.61
N PHE A 9 -3.81 7.27 -23.11
CA PHE A 9 -5.20 7.08 -22.71
C PHE A 9 -6.05 7.21 -23.97
N LEU A 10 -6.57 6.09 -24.47
CA LEU A 10 -7.79 6.10 -25.26
C LEU A 10 -8.95 5.92 -24.29
N TRP A 11 -9.76 6.97 -24.20
CA TRP A 11 -10.97 7.07 -23.41
C TRP A 11 -11.99 6.05 -23.97
N PHE A 12 -12.24 4.97 -23.24
CA PHE A 12 -13.41 4.12 -23.43
C PHE A 12 -14.28 4.27 -22.17
N PRO A 13 -15.47 4.87 -22.25
CA PRO A 13 -16.42 4.82 -21.17
C PRO A 13 -16.98 3.39 -21.13
N TYR A 14 -16.36 2.52 -20.35
CA TYR A 14 -16.97 1.23 -20.02
C TYR A 14 -17.76 1.43 -18.72
N ALA A 15 -19.08 1.58 -18.87
CA ALA A 15 -20.01 1.47 -17.76
C ALA A 15 -19.96 0.02 -17.25
N TYR A 16 -19.17 -0.19 -16.19
CA TYR A 16 -19.06 -1.48 -15.52
C TYR A 16 -20.24 -1.63 -14.56
N SER A 17 -21.23 -2.43 -14.97
CA SER A 17 -22.29 -2.92 -14.09
C SER A 17 -21.93 -4.34 -13.69
N ASP A 18 -21.22 -4.52 -12.58
CA ASP A 18 -21.13 -5.84 -11.95
C ASP A 18 -22.29 -6.00 -10.96
N GLN A 19 -23.15 -6.98 -11.21
CA GLN A 19 -24.09 -7.48 -10.22
C GLN A 19 -23.38 -8.52 -9.35
N HIS A 20 -22.61 -8.06 -8.38
CA HIS A 20 -22.06 -8.93 -7.34
C HIS A 20 -23.10 -9.28 -6.29
N TYR A 21 -22.96 -10.49 -5.76
CA TYR A 21 -23.96 -11.14 -4.93
C TYR A 21 -23.97 -10.56 -3.52
N ASN A 22 -25.07 -9.87 -3.20
CA ASN A 22 -25.53 -9.69 -1.83
C ASN A 22 -25.76 -11.06 -1.20
N ALA A 23 -24.87 -11.48 -0.29
CA ALA A 23 -25.22 -12.53 0.65
C ALA A 23 -26.50 -12.11 1.40
N PRO A 24 -27.46 -13.02 1.67
CA PRO A 24 -28.67 -12.68 2.38
C PRO A 24 -28.29 -12.13 3.75
N VAL A 25 -28.52 -10.83 3.93
CA VAL A 25 -28.27 -10.10 5.16
C VAL A 25 -29.28 -10.59 6.19
N LYS A 26 -28.87 -11.55 7.02
CA LYS A 26 -29.46 -11.64 8.36
C LYS A 26 -29.17 -10.29 9.02
N GLN A 27 -30.20 -9.56 9.44
CA GLN A 27 -30.06 -8.47 10.39
C GLN A 27 -29.33 -9.04 11.62
N ILE A 28 -28.02 -8.77 11.73
CA ILE A 28 -27.24 -9.15 12.89
C ILE A 28 -27.32 -7.98 13.87
N ASN A 29 -27.70 -8.35 15.09
CA ASN A 29 -27.68 -7.63 16.36
C ASN A 29 -26.84 -6.34 16.40
N ARG A 30 -27.39 -5.30 17.04
CA ARG A 30 -26.74 -4.00 17.33
C ARG A 30 -25.23 -4.16 17.59
N VAL A 31 -24.45 -3.36 16.86
CA VAL A 31 -23.00 -3.22 17.00
C VAL A 31 -22.62 -3.04 18.49
N PRO A 32 -21.65 -3.80 19.02
CA PRO A 32 -21.25 -3.67 20.41
C PRO A 32 -20.62 -2.29 20.64
N ARG A 33 -21.34 -1.45 21.39
CA ARG A 33 -20.88 -0.15 21.87
C ARG A 33 -20.29 -0.33 23.26
N SER A 34 -19.03 0.04 23.43
CA SER A 34 -18.37 0.07 24.73
C SER A 34 -18.17 1.52 25.17
N THR A 35 -18.35 1.79 26.46
CA THR A 35 -18.02 3.08 27.06
C THR A 35 -17.18 2.83 28.30
N ILE A 36 -16.01 3.47 28.37
CA ILE A 36 -15.06 3.33 29.47
C ILE A 36 -14.91 4.71 30.13
N GLU A 37 -15.23 4.77 31.43
CA GLU A 37 -14.95 5.93 32.27
C GLU A 37 -13.48 5.94 32.66
N ILE A 38 -12.74 6.97 32.23
CA ILE A 38 -11.32 7.11 32.58
C ILE A 38 -11.23 7.65 34.01
N ARG A 39 -10.56 6.89 34.89
CA ARG A 39 -10.29 7.29 36.27
C ARG A 39 -8.89 7.88 36.38
N GLY A 40 -8.77 9.07 36.98
CA GLY A 40 -7.47 9.68 37.25
C GLY A 40 -6.83 10.39 36.04
N GLY A 41 -5.74 11.13 36.28
CA GLY A 41 -5.02 11.95 35.29
C GLY A 41 -5.70 13.30 34.96
N PRO A 42 -5.16 14.10 34.02
CA PRO A 42 -5.72 15.40 33.62
C PRO A 42 -7.06 15.29 32.87
N ASP A 43 -7.99 16.22 33.12
CA ASP A 43 -9.42 16.12 32.73
C ASP A 43 -9.71 15.94 31.24
N SER A 44 -8.89 16.55 30.39
CA SER A 44 -9.07 16.66 28.94
C SER A 44 -8.00 15.91 28.15
N LEU A 45 -7.30 14.98 28.82
CA LEU A 45 -6.22 14.19 28.27
C LEU A 45 -6.52 12.69 28.34
N VAL A 46 -6.31 12.01 27.22
CA VAL A 46 -6.25 10.54 27.15
C VAL A 46 -5.08 10.11 26.28
N TRP A 47 -4.46 8.97 26.58
CA TRP A 47 -3.50 8.33 25.68
C TRP A 47 -3.79 6.85 25.51
N VAL A 48 -3.49 6.37 24.31
CA VAL A 48 -3.74 5.01 23.85
C VAL A 48 -2.49 4.47 23.17
N VAL A 49 -2.37 3.15 23.07
CA VAL A 49 -1.27 2.47 22.38
C VAL A 49 -1.80 1.79 21.11
N GLN A 50 -1.05 1.91 20.02
CA GLN A 50 -1.23 1.14 18.79
C GLN A 50 -0.01 0.23 18.58
N LEU A 51 -0.27 -1.02 18.19
CA LEU A 51 0.68 -2.02 17.69
C LEU A 51 0.14 -2.56 16.35
N SER A 52 1.01 -3.04 15.47
CA SER A 52 0.59 -3.59 14.18
C SER A 52 1.59 -4.58 13.62
N ASP A 53 1.13 -5.46 12.74
CA ASP A 53 1.97 -6.35 11.92
C ASP A 53 2.93 -7.17 12.81
N LEU A 54 2.34 -7.93 13.73
CA LEU A 54 3.05 -8.77 14.70
C LEU A 54 3.74 -9.94 14.01
N HIS A 55 3.01 -10.61 13.11
CA HIS A 55 3.42 -11.81 12.38
C HIS A 55 4.10 -12.84 13.28
N PHE A 56 3.45 -13.25 14.37
CA PHE A 56 3.96 -14.36 15.17
C PHE A 56 4.05 -15.61 14.30
N SER A 57 5.15 -16.35 14.47
CA SER A 57 5.45 -17.47 13.59
C SER A 57 6.28 -18.53 14.26
N VAL A 58 5.90 -19.77 14.01
CA VAL A 58 6.68 -20.96 14.40
C VAL A 58 8.08 -20.97 13.78
N PHE A 59 8.29 -20.27 12.66
CA PHE A 59 9.59 -20.17 12.00
C PHE A 59 10.42 -18.97 12.49
N HIS A 60 9.79 -18.05 13.22
CA HIS A 60 10.37 -16.82 13.74
C HIS A 60 9.89 -16.53 15.17
N PRO A 61 10.18 -17.43 16.13
CA PRO A 61 9.67 -17.34 17.50
C PRO A 61 10.20 -16.10 18.25
N GLU A 62 11.30 -15.49 17.78
CA GLU A 62 11.84 -14.27 18.36
C GLU A 62 10.82 -13.13 18.39
N ARG A 63 9.88 -13.09 17.44
CA ARG A 63 8.86 -12.04 17.35
C ARG A 63 7.91 -12.08 18.54
N ALA A 64 7.47 -13.27 18.92
CA ALA A 64 6.57 -13.52 20.04
C ALA A 64 7.30 -13.38 21.38
N ILE A 65 8.51 -13.95 21.49
CA ILE A 65 9.35 -13.86 22.69
C ILE A 65 9.68 -12.39 23.02
N ASP A 66 10.09 -11.61 22.03
CA ASP A 66 10.35 -10.18 22.22
C ASP A 66 9.08 -9.44 22.64
N PHE A 67 7.93 -9.78 22.04
CA PHE A 67 6.66 -9.11 22.34
C PHE A 67 6.27 -9.32 23.79
N GLU A 68 6.29 -10.57 24.26
CA GLU A 68 5.99 -10.90 25.66
C GLU A 68 6.96 -10.20 26.63
N ARG A 69 8.26 -10.19 26.29
CA ARG A 69 9.31 -9.64 27.14
C ARG A 69 9.23 -8.12 27.26
N ILE A 70 8.89 -7.42 26.17
CA ILE A 70 9.03 -5.95 26.07
C ILE A 70 7.68 -5.25 26.24
N VAL A 71 6.61 -5.72 25.58
CA VAL A 71 5.34 -5.00 25.50
C VAL A 71 4.62 -4.98 26.85
N GLY A 72 4.61 -6.09 27.58
CA GLY A 72 4.01 -6.15 28.93
C GLY A 72 4.56 -5.07 29.87
N PRO A 73 5.89 -5.05 30.14
CA PRO A 73 6.51 -3.98 30.93
C PRO A 73 6.31 -2.58 30.36
N ALA A 74 6.31 -2.42 29.04
CA ALA A 74 6.08 -1.11 28.42
C ALA A 74 4.68 -0.57 28.66
N LEU A 75 3.67 -1.43 28.57
CA LEU A 75 2.31 -1.07 28.93
C LEU A 75 2.16 -0.81 30.43
N ALA A 76 2.92 -1.49 31.30
CA ALA A 76 2.94 -1.20 32.73
C ALA A 76 3.55 0.16 33.08
N LEU A 77 4.51 0.64 32.28
CA LEU A 77 5.09 1.98 32.40
C LEU A 77 4.16 3.07 31.84
N ILE A 78 3.64 2.86 30.62
CA ILE A 78 2.84 3.86 29.90
C ILE A 78 1.41 3.96 30.45
N ARG A 79 0.85 2.82 30.85
CA ARG A 79 -0.51 2.68 31.38
C ARG A 79 -1.59 3.35 30.51
N PRO A 80 -1.69 2.96 29.23
CA PRO A 80 -2.67 3.55 28.32
C PRO A 80 -4.11 3.21 28.69
N SER A 81 -5.04 4.08 28.28
CA SER A 81 -6.48 3.86 28.45
C SER A 81 -7.08 2.86 27.44
N LEU A 82 -6.37 2.58 26.35
CA LEU A 82 -6.75 1.64 25.31
C LEU A 82 -5.50 1.09 24.62
N VAL A 83 -5.53 -0.19 24.23
CA VAL A 83 -4.49 -0.84 23.42
C VAL A 83 -5.13 -1.42 22.17
N MET A 84 -4.66 -0.98 21.00
CA MET A 84 -5.15 -1.41 19.69
C MET A 84 -4.06 -2.21 18.97
N ILE A 85 -4.43 -3.34 18.38
CA ILE A 85 -3.56 -4.17 17.53
C ILE A 85 -4.18 -4.23 16.13
N THR A 86 -3.61 -3.49 15.19
CA THR A 86 -4.20 -3.23 13.86
C THR A 86 -3.90 -4.30 12.82
N GLY A 87 -3.94 -5.58 13.20
CA GLY A 87 -3.90 -6.71 12.27
C GLY A 87 -2.53 -7.33 12.01
N ASP A 88 -2.56 -8.39 11.20
CA ASP A 88 -1.45 -9.30 10.91
C ASP A 88 -0.84 -9.85 12.20
N LEU A 89 -1.71 -10.51 12.99
CA LEU A 89 -1.39 -11.09 14.29
C LEU A 89 -0.45 -12.30 14.12
N THR A 90 -0.73 -13.13 13.12
CA THR A 90 0.04 -14.33 12.77
C THR A 90 0.70 -14.21 11.40
N ASP A 91 1.73 -15.01 11.09
CA ASP A 91 2.44 -14.94 9.80
C ASP A 91 1.73 -15.77 8.72
N GLY A 92 1.13 -16.92 9.06
CA GLY A 92 0.35 -17.72 8.11
C GLY A 92 1.13 -18.12 6.86
N LYS A 93 2.45 -18.25 6.98
CA LYS A 93 3.39 -18.51 5.86
C LYS A 93 4.25 -19.72 6.14
N SER A 94 4.41 -20.58 5.14
CA SER A 94 5.37 -21.68 5.18
C SER A 94 6.81 -21.17 5.30
N LYS A 95 7.72 -22.03 5.77
CA LYS A 95 9.16 -21.72 5.89
C LYS A 95 9.81 -21.18 4.61
N ASP A 96 9.37 -21.65 3.45
CA ASP A 96 9.86 -21.19 2.15
C ASP A 96 9.12 -19.96 1.60
N LEU A 97 8.12 -19.45 2.34
CA LEU A 97 7.27 -18.29 2.05
C LEU A 97 6.39 -18.45 0.80
N LEU A 98 6.24 -19.68 0.29
CA LEU A 98 5.52 -19.95 -0.96
C LEU A 98 4.09 -20.46 -0.74
N THR A 99 3.76 -21.00 0.44
CA THR A 99 2.41 -21.41 0.81
C THR A 99 1.90 -20.50 1.92
N MET A 100 0.73 -19.90 1.72
CA MET A 100 0.13 -18.96 2.67
C MET A 100 -1.25 -19.47 3.08
N LYS A 101 -1.37 -19.93 4.32
CA LYS A 101 -2.58 -20.48 4.95
C LYS A 101 -2.48 -20.37 6.47
N GLN A 102 -3.61 -20.48 7.16
CA GLN A 102 -3.63 -20.45 8.63
C GLN A 102 -2.75 -21.56 9.24
N ASN A 103 -2.06 -21.23 10.34
CA ASN A 103 -1.31 -22.16 11.17
C ASN A 103 -1.77 -22.01 12.63
N GLU A 104 -2.44 -23.03 13.17
CA GLU A 104 -3.04 -22.99 14.50
C GLU A 104 -2.02 -22.80 15.62
N GLU A 105 -0.80 -23.34 15.49
CA GLU A 105 0.27 -23.18 16.48
C GLU A 105 0.67 -21.70 16.66
N GLU A 106 0.63 -20.89 15.58
CA GLU A 106 0.92 -19.45 15.65
C GLU A 106 -0.20 -18.70 16.42
N TRP A 107 -1.44 -19.17 16.30
CA TRP A 107 -2.58 -18.59 17.02
C TRP A 107 -2.60 -18.99 18.51
N GLU A 108 -2.21 -20.22 18.81
CA GLU A 108 -2.00 -20.66 20.20
C GLU A 108 -0.89 -19.87 20.88
N GLU A 109 0.22 -19.63 20.17
CA GLU A 109 1.30 -18.75 20.63
C GLU A 109 0.80 -17.32 20.86
N TYR A 110 0.06 -16.75 19.90
CA TYR A 110 -0.53 -15.42 20.04
C TYR A 110 -1.38 -15.29 21.30
N ARG A 111 -2.31 -16.22 21.51
CA ARG A 111 -3.18 -16.21 22.69
C ARG A 111 -2.38 -16.25 23.99
N LYS A 112 -1.42 -17.18 24.09
CA LYS A 112 -0.57 -17.32 25.28
C LYS A 112 0.25 -16.07 25.56
N VAL A 113 0.86 -15.48 24.53
CA VAL A 113 1.65 -14.26 24.65
C VAL A 113 0.78 -13.10 25.10
N MET A 114 -0.43 -12.95 24.55
CA MET A 114 -1.35 -11.89 24.95
C MET A 114 -1.81 -12.04 26.41
N GLU A 115 -2.12 -13.26 26.86
CA GLU A 115 -2.43 -13.53 28.28
C GLU A 115 -1.28 -13.08 29.21
N ASN A 116 -0.03 -13.36 28.82
CA ASN A 116 1.16 -12.93 29.56
C ASN A 116 1.38 -11.40 29.52
N VAL A 117 1.16 -10.77 28.37
CA VAL A 117 1.26 -9.31 28.21
C VAL A 117 0.23 -8.60 29.07
N ILE A 118 -1.03 -9.04 29.06
CA ILE A 118 -2.09 -8.49 29.91
C ILE A 118 -1.68 -8.60 31.38
N LYS A 119 -1.28 -9.79 31.83
CA LYS A 119 -0.84 -10.02 33.21
C LYS A 119 0.33 -9.11 33.62
N ARG A 120 1.36 -8.98 32.77
CA ARG A 120 2.54 -8.16 33.05
C ARG A 120 2.29 -6.66 32.96
N SER A 121 1.33 -6.24 32.13
CA SER A 121 0.94 -4.84 31.98
C SER A 121 0.15 -4.31 33.18
N GLY A 122 -0.58 -5.20 33.89
CA GLY A 122 -1.52 -4.81 34.93
C GLY A 122 -2.79 -4.13 34.41
N LEU A 123 -3.01 -4.10 33.10
CA LEU A 123 -4.22 -3.57 32.47
C LEU A 123 -5.33 -4.62 32.44
N GLY A 124 -6.58 -4.17 32.45
CA GLY A 124 -7.75 -5.03 32.25
C GLY A 124 -7.79 -5.61 30.83
N ASN A 125 -8.37 -6.81 30.66
CA ASN A 125 -8.47 -7.41 29.32
C ASN A 125 -9.41 -6.63 28.39
N GLU A 126 -10.35 -5.87 28.95
CA GLU A 126 -11.36 -5.10 28.26
C GLU A 126 -10.81 -3.91 27.46
N VAL A 127 -9.56 -3.48 27.73
CA VAL A 127 -8.93 -2.37 27.02
C VAL A 127 -8.14 -2.79 25.79
N PHE A 128 -7.95 -4.09 25.55
CA PHE A 128 -7.21 -4.62 24.40
C PHE A 128 -8.16 -4.94 23.26
N TYR A 129 -7.93 -4.37 22.07
CA TYR A 129 -8.71 -4.63 20.86
C TYR A 129 -7.79 -5.02 19.71
N ASP A 130 -8.01 -6.19 19.12
CA ASP A 130 -7.30 -6.66 17.94
C ASP A 130 -8.25 -6.82 16.75
N LEU A 131 -7.74 -6.65 15.54
CA LEU A 131 -8.51 -6.87 14.32
C LEU A 131 -7.73 -7.77 13.37
N ARG A 132 -8.40 -8.30 12.35
CA ARG A 132 -7.75 -9.13 11.34
C ARG A 132 -6.93 -8.27 10.38
N GLY A 133 -5.74 -8.74 10.05
CA GLY A 133 -5.04 -8.33 8.82
C GLY A 133 -5.23 -9.36 7.71
N ASN A 134 -4.57 -9.14 6.58
CA ASN A 134 -4.70 -10.07 5.45
C ASN A 134 -4.05 -11.44 5.72
N HIS A 135 -3.02 -11.49 6.57
CA HIS A 135 -2.39 -12.74 6.99
C HIS A 135 -3.30 -13.61 7.85
N ASP A 136 -4.09 -12.97 8.72
CA ASP A 136 -5.04 -13.64 9.61
C ASP A 136 -6.23 -14.26 8.86
N LYS A 137 -6.33 -13.99 7.55
CA LYS A 137 -7.36 -14.50 6.65
C LYS A 137 -6.86 -15.49 5.60
N PHE A 138 -5.57 -15.79 5.51
CA PHE A 138 -5.07 -16.67 4.44
C PHE A 138 -5.75 -18.04 4.44
N GLY A 139 -6.42 -18.36 3.34
CA GLY A 139 -7.07 -19.65 3.10
C GLY A 139 -8.33 -19.90 3.95
N VAL A 140 -8.90 -18.89 4.63
CA VAL A 140 -10.10 -19.05 5.47
C VAL A 140 -11.37 -18.98 4.61
N PRO A 141 -12.09 -20.11 4.37
CA PRO A 141 -13.22 -20.11 3.44
C PRO A 141 -14.43 -19.34 3.99
N VAL A 142 -14.70 -19.46 5.30
CA VAL A 142 -15.89 -18.88 5.94
C VAL A 142 -15.51 -18.29 7.29
N VAL A 143 -15.96 -17.06 7.57
CA VAL A 143 -15.83 -16.42 8.90
C VAL A 143 -16.67 -17.19 9.92
N GLY A 144 -16.08 -17.53 11.05
CA GLY A 144 -16.68 -18.36 12.10
C GLY A 144 -16.68 -19.86 11.82
N GLY A 145 -16.09 -20.30 10.70
CA GLY A 145 -15.85 -21.72 10.43
C GLY A 145 -14.59 -22.25 11.12
N ASP A 146 -14.29 -23.54 10.90
CA ASP A 146 -13.23 -24.26 11.62
C ASP A 146 -11.82 -23.67 11.44
N PHE A 147 -11.56 -23.02 10.30
CA PHE A 147 -10.28 -22.39 9.99
C PHE A 147 -10.20 -20.90 10.37
N ASP A 148 -11.27 -20.31 10.92
CA ASP A 148 -11.25 -18.91 11.39
C ASP A 148 -10.70 -18.82 12.82
N PHE A 149 -9.39 -18.99 12.92
CA PHE A 149 -8.69 -19.00 14.19
C PHE A 149 -8.69 -17.65 14.90
N PHE A 150 -8.90 -16.53 14.19
CA PHE A 150 -9.11 -15.24 14.84
C PHE A 150 -10.28 -15.32 15.83
N ASN A 151 -11.44 -15.85 15.42
CA ASN A 151 -12.60 -15.95 16.32
C ASN A 151 -12.35 -16.87 17.54
N LYS A 152 -11.40 -17.81 17.44
CA LYS A 152 -11.08 -18.79 18.49
C LYS A 152 -10.00 -18.29 19.47
N TYR A 153 -9.01 -17.55 18.97
CA TYR A 153 -7.78 -17.23 19.72
C TYR A 153 -7.53 -15.74 19.94
N SER A 154 -8.15 -14.84 19.15
CA SER A 154 -7.92 -13.40 19.28
C SER A 154 -8.55 -12.83 20.55
N MET A 155 -8.11 -11.66 20.99
CA MET A 155 -8.67 -10.95 22.14
C MET A 155 -10.14 -10.62 21.91
N ASN A 156 -10.47 -10.07 20.74
CA ASN A 156 -11.86 -9.80 20.37
C ASN A 156 -12.70 -11.08 20.26
N GLY A 157 -12.13 -12.19 19.75
CA GLY A 157 -12.78 -13.50 19.70
C GLY A 157 -13.11 -14.06 21.08
N VAL A 158 -12.11 -14.11 21.97
CA VAL A 158 -12.24 -14.60 23.35
C VAL A 158 -13.24 -13.77 24.16
N LEU A 159 -13.22 -12.43 24.00
CA LEU A 159 -14.15 -11.52 24.65
C LEU A 159 -15.53 -11.47 23.97
N ARG A 160 -15.76 -12.30 22.94
CA ARG A 160 -17.02 -12.40 22.19
C ARG A 160 -17.49 -11.08 21.58
N ARG A 161 -16.55 -10.21 21.19
CA ARG A 161 -16.83 -9.01 20.42
C ARG A 161 -17.05 -9.41 18.96
N LYS A 162 -18.33 -9.54 18.60
CA LYS A 162 -18.75 -9.96 17.26
C LYS A 162 -19.01 -8.75 16.36
N GLY A 163 -18.84 -8.95 15.06
CA GLY A 163 -19.08 -7.93 14.04
C GLY A 163 -17.80 -7.45 13.37
N ASN A 164 -17.94 -6.78 12.24
CA ASN A 164 -16.84 -6.23 11.46
C ASN A 164 -16.58 -4.75 11.79
N VAL A 165 -17.45 -4.12 12.58
CA VAL A 165 -17.30 -2.75 13.08
C VAL A 165 -17.62 -2.77 14.56
N TYR A 166 -16.85 -2.06 15.36
CA TYR A 166 -17.08 -1.90 16.79
C TYR A 166 -16.60 -0.53 17.27
N SER A 167 -17.19 -0.04 18.34
CA SER A 167 -16.89 1.29 18.84
C SER A 167 -16.60 1.29 20.34
N ILE A 168 -15.60 2.07 20.72
CA ILE A 168 -15.23 2.35 22.11
C ILE A 168 -15.25 3.85 22.31
N THR A 169 -16.06 4.32 23.26
CA THR A 169 -16.00 5.70 23.73
C THR A 169 -15.26 5.73 25.05
N LEU A 170 -14.12 6.42 25.10
CA LEU A 170 -13.51 6.80 26.36
C LEU A 170 -14.14 8.12 26.80
N GLN A 171 -14.60 8.23 28.03
CA GLN A 171 -15.22 9.46 28.53
C GLN A 171 -14.62 9.91 29.84
N LYS A 172 -14.50 11.24 29.98
CA LYS A 172 -13.92 11.90 31.16
C LYS A 172 -14.36 13.36 31.24
N ASN A 173 -14.91 13.80 32.37
CA ASN A 173 -15.25 15.20 32.66
C ASN A 173 -15.89 15.97 31.48
N GLY A 174 -16.85 15.33 30.81
CA GLY A 174 -17.56 15.91 29.66
C GLY A 174 -16.90 15.70 28.29
N TRP A 175 -15.61 15.36 28.25
CA TRP A 175 -14.88 14.97 27.04
C TRP A 175 -15.25 13.55 26.61
N LYS A 176 -15.32 13.35 25.29
CA LYS A 176 -15.54 12.04 24.67
C LYS A 176 -14.51 11.78 23.59
N TYR A 177 -13.92 10.59 23.62
CA TYR A 177 -12.95 10.13 22.65
C TYR A 177 -13.49 8.85 22.03
N LEU A 178 -14.00 8.97 20.80
CA LEU A 178 -14.63 7.87 20.08
C LEU A 178 -13.59 7.18 19.19
N PHE A 179 -13.39 5.89 19.43
CA PHE A 179 -12.56 5.01 18.62
C PHE A 179 -13.46 4.02 17.90
N VAL A 180 -13.37 3.96 16.57
CA VAL A 180 -14.14 3.01 15.75
C VAL A 180 -13.19 2.09 15.00
N GLY A 181 -13.19 0.81 15.38
CA GLY A 181 -12.39 -0.23 14.76
C GLY A 181 -13.20 -0.99 13.71
N PHE A 182 -12.56 -1.39 12.61
CA PHE A 182 -13.22 -2.20 11.59
C PHE A 182 -12.32 -3.25 10.93
N ASP A 183 -12.93 -4.36 10.55
CA ASP A 183 -12.36 -5.45 9.77
C ASP A 183 -12.85 -5.33 8.33
N SER A 184 -11.99 -4.78 7.46
CA SER A 184 -12.24 -4.72 6.01
C SER A 184 -11.53 -5.84 5.26
N THR A 185 -11.19 -6.96 5.90
CA THR A 185 -10.70 -8.13 5.15
C THR A 185 -11.80 -8.68 4.25
N MET A 186 -11.41 -9.35 3.16
CA MET A 186 -12.38 -9.97 2.27
C MET A 186 -13.20 -11.05 3.00
N GLY A 187 -14.50 -11.11 2.69
CA GLY A 187 -15.43 -12.06 3.32
C GLY A 187 -14.93 -13.52 3.24
N VAL A 188 -14.35 -13.89 2.10
CA VAL A 188 -13.58 -15.13 1.91
C VAL A 188 -12.08 -14.83 1.97
N GLY A 189 -11.32 -15.66 2.64
CA GLY A 189 -9.88 -15.51 2.78
C GLY A 189 -9.13 -16.32 1.73
N LEU A 190 -8.60 -15.68 0.68
CA LEU A 190 -7.83 -16.41 -0.33
C LEU A 190 -6.45 -16.76 0.22
N ARG A 191 -5.87 -17.87 -0.25
CA ARG A 191 -4.43 -18.08 -0.12
C ARG A 191 -3.68 -16.94 -0.85
N GLY A 192 -2.55 -16.54 -0.28
CA GLY A 192 -1.66 -15.60 -0.95
C GLY A 192 -1.09 -16.19 -2.26
N PRO A 193 -0.63 -15.35 -3.20
CA PRO A 193 -0.40 -13.92 -3.05
C PRO A 193 -1.63 -13.01 -3.27
N THR A 194 -2.82 -13.55 -3.54
CA THR A 194 -4.02 -12.75 -3.91
C THR A 194 -4.93 -12.39 -2.73
N ASN A 195 -4.36 -12.06 -1.57
CA ASN A 195 -5.09 -11.58 -0.40
C ASN A 195 -4.26 -10.45 0.24
N LEU A 196 -4.30 -9.29 -0.41
CA LEU A 196 -3.45 -8.12 -0.20
C LEU A 196 -4.26 -6.86 0.07
N PHE A 197 -5.46 -6.72 -0.50
CA PHE A 197 -6.28 -5.53 -0.36
C PHE A 197 -7.33 -5.67 0.72
N GLY A 198 -7.73 -4.54 1.32
CA GLY A 198 -8.99 -4.45 2.05
C GLY A 198 -10.16 -4.41 1.07
N HIS A 199 -11.23 -5.14 1.40
CA HIS A 199 -12.48 -5.23 0.63
C HIS A 199 -13.64 -4.77 1.52
N PRO A 200 -13.75 -3.46 1.84
CA PRO A 200 -14.89 -2.96 2.58
C PRO A 200 -16.17 -3.22 1.78
N THR A 201 -17.25 -3.60 2.48
CA THR A 201 -18.58 -3.76 1.89
C THR A 201 -19.43 -2.54 2.16
N ASP A 202 -20.51 -2.36 1.40
CA ASP A 202 -21.47 -1.27 1.66
C ASP A 202 -22.07 -1.35 3.07
N LEU A 203 -22.23 -2.58 3.60
CA LEU A 203 -22.67 -2.80 4.97
C LEU A 203 -21.64 -2.29 5.98
N ILE A 204 -20.35 -2.61 5.80
CA ILE A 204 -19.28 -2.10 6.68
C ILE A 204 -19.25 -0.57 6.65
N LEU A 205 -19.40 0.05 5.47
CA LEU A 205 -19.43 1.51 5.37
C LEU A 205 -20.66 2.13 6.04
N ALA A 206 -21.82 1.48 5.94
CA ALA A 206 -23.05 1.93 6.63
C ALA A 206 -22.93 1.80 8.15
N ASP A 207 -22.36 0.69 8.64
CA ASP A 207 -22.12 0.48 10.07
C ASP A 207 -21.10 1.48 10.61
N LEU A 208 -20.01 1.71 9.87
CA LEU A 208 -19.00 2.71 10.19
C LEU A 208 -19.60 4.13 10.26
N ASP A 209 -20.44 4.48 9.28
CA ASP A 209 -21.16 5.76 9.28
C ASP A 209 -22.07 5.91 10.50
N SER A 210 -22.84 4.87 10.83
CA SER A 210 -23.69 4.83 12.02
C SER A 210 -22.89 4.99 13.31
N GLU A 211 -21.79 4.24 13.46
CA GLU A 211 -21.00 4.26 14.68
C GLU A 211 -20.21 5.57 14.85
N LEU A 212 -19.77 6.20 13.76
CA LEU A 212 -19.16 7.53 13.83
C LEU A 212 -20.18 8.64 14.13
N SER A 213 -21.46 8.41 13.86
CA SER A 213 -22.55 9.38 14.11
C SER A 213 -23.07 9.39 15.55
N GLN A 214 -22.63 8.45 16.41
CA GLN A 214 -23.22 8.18 17.73
C GLN A 214 -23.43 9.40 18.62
N TRP A 215 -22.53 10.38 18.53
CA TRP A 215 -22.50 11.52 19.43
C TRP A 215 -22.80 12.87 18.75
N ASP A 216 -23.19 12.86 17.48
CA ASP A 216 -23.40 14.08 16.68
C ASP A 216 -24.57 14.93 17.15
N SER A 217 -25.57 14.32 17.80
CA SER A 217 -26.74 15.01 18.36
C SER A 217 -26.47 15.68 19.71
N VAL A 218 -25.33 15.44 20.34
CA VAL A 218 -25.01 15.94 21.70
C VAL A 218 -24.27 17.26 21.60
N SER A 219 -25.01 18.38 21.59
CA SER A 219 -24.51 19.73 21.27
C SER A 219 -23.47 20.32 22.23
N ASN A 220 -23.31 19.79 23.45
CA ASN A 220 -22.51 20.42 24.51
C ASN A 220 -21.23 19.65 24.90
N LYS A 221 -20.74 18.70 24.08
CA LYS A 221 -19.57 17.88 24.43
C LYS A 221 -18.50 17.89 23.34
N SER A 222 -17.25 18.21 23.71
CA SER A 222 -16.08 18.09 22.84
C SER A 222 -15.80 16.61 22.53
N ILE A 223 -15.95 16.23 21.26
CA ILE A 223 -15.76 14.86 20.79
C ILE A 223 -14.58 14.80 19.82
N THR A 224 -13.64 13.90 20.09
CA THR A 224 -12.59 13.53 19.13
C THR A 224 -12.89 12.15 18.57
N LYS A 225 -12.95 12.03 17.24
CA LYS A 225 -13.20 10.75 16.54
C LYS A 225 -11.91 10.22 15.92
N ILE A 226 -11.59 8.94 16.15
CA ILE A 226 -10.48 8.22 15.53
C ILE A 226 -11.02 6.91 14.96
N ALA A 227 -10.67 6.59 13.72
CA ALA A 227 -10.93 5.29 13.13
C ALA A 227 -9.65 4.45 13.12
N PHE A 228 -9.77 3.12 13.18
CA PHE A 228 -8.62 2.24 13.01
C PHE A 228 -8.99 0.94 12.29
N GLY A 229 -8.05 0.44 11.51
CA GLY A 229 -8.22 -0.70 10.60
C GLY A 229 -6.85 -1.26 10.21
N HIS A 230 -6.82 -2.30 9.40
CA HIS A 230 -5.54 -2.86 8.96
C HIS A 230 -4.99 -2.12 7.74
N PHE A 231 -5.78 -1.96 6.68
CA PHE A 231 -5.29 -1.54 5.36
C PHE A 231 -5.20 -0.02 5.21
N PRO A 232 -4.11 0.53 4.61
CA PRO A 232 -4.09 1.89 4.12
C PRO A 232 -5.12 2.06 2.99
N LEU A 233 -5.59 3.28 2.77
CA LEU A 233 -6.59 3.59 1.75
C LEU A 233 -6.09 3.32 0.33
N SER A 234 -4.78 3.42 0.09
CA SER A 234 -4.15 3.04 -1.19
C SER A 234 -4.22 1.54 -1.49
N PHE A 235 -4.43 0.70 -0.46
CA PHE A 235 -4.62 -0.74 -0.52
C PHE A 235 -6.01 -1.16 -0.06
N SER A 236 -7.01 -0.29 -0.25
CA SER A 236 -8.42 -0.59 0.00
C SER A 236 -9.22 -0.46 -1.29
N ALA A 237 -10.06 -1.45 -1.59
CA ALA A 237 -10.97 -1.42 -2.73
C ALA A 237 -12.21 -0.56 -2.44
N ALA A 238 -12.86 -0.11 -3.51
CA ALA A 238 -14.20 0.47 -3.41
C ALA A 238 -15.23 -0.64 -3.16
N THR A 239 -16.37 -0.27 -2.55
CA THR A 239 -17.52 -1.16 -2.39
C THR A 239 -18.20 -1.44 -3.74
N ASP A 240 -19.19 -2.33 -3.74
CA ASP A 240 -19.99 -2.64 -4.94
C ASP A 240 -20.75 -1.40 -5.47
N LEU A 241 -21.14 -0.47 -4.59
CA LEU A 241 -21.73 0.83 -4.97
C LEU A 241 -20.68 1.90 -5.33
N GLY A 242 -19.39 1.54 -5.42
CA GLY A 242 -18.30 2.47 -5.75
C GLY A 242 -17.95 3.45 -4.62
N LYS A 243 -18.36 3.19 -3.38
CA LYS A 243 -18.04 4.03 -2.22
C LYS A 243 -16.72 3.61 -1.60
N SER A 244 -16.03 4.54 -0.96
CA SER A 244 -14.75 4.29 -0.30
C SER A 244 -14.80 4.61 1.19
N LEU A 245 -13.87 4.02 1.97
CA LEU A 245 -13.65 4.39 3.37
C LEU A 245 -13.35 5.89 3.54
N LYS A 246 -12.63 6.47 2.56
CA LYS A 246 -12.30 7.90 2.52
C LYS A 246 -13.56 8.77 2.60
N ASP A 247 -14.64 8.38 1.91
CA ASP A 247 -15.88 9.17 1.87
C ASP A 247 -16.55 9.24 3.24
N VAL A 248 -16.57 8.12 3.97
CA VAL A 248 -17.12 8.05 5.34
C VAL A 248 -16.24 8.83 6.31
N PHE A 249 -14.92 8.68 6.23
CA PHE A 249 -13.99 9.39 7.11
C PHE A 249 -14.03 10.91 6.92
N LEU A 250 -14.12 11.39 5.66
CA LEU A 250 -14.34 12.80 5.37
C LEU A 250 -15.71 13.26 5.87
N LYS A 251 -16.79 12.50 5.63
CA LYS A 251 -18.14 12.87 6.09
C LYS A 251 -18.15 13.20 7.59
N HIS A 252 -17.40 12.44 8.39
CA HIS A 252 -17.31 12.56 9.84
C HIS A 252 -16.18 13.46 10.36
N SER A 253 -15.33 14.01 9.48
CA SER A 253 -14.16 14.82 9.83
C SER A 253 -13.32 14.24 10.98
N ILE A 254 -13.08 12.93 10.93
CA ILE A 254 -12.30 12.23 11.96
C ILE A 254 -10.91 12.85 12.08
N SER A 255 -10.32 12.82 13.28
CA SER A 255 -8.98 13.40 13.46
C SER A 255 -7.92 12.56 12.74
N ALA A 256 -7.96 11.25 12.91
CA ALA A 256 -7.04 10.33 12.27
C ALA A 256 -7.66 8.94 11.99
N TYR A 257 -7.19 8.30 10.92
CA TYR A 257 -7.33 6.88 10.61
C TYR A 257 -5.99 6.18 10.88
N LEU A 258 -5.97 5.23 11.81
CA LEU A 258 -4.78 4.48 12.22
C LEU A 258 -4.74 3.12 11.52
N CYS A 259 -3.66 2.82 10.82
CA CYS A 259 -3.50 1.56 10.05
C CYS A 259 -2.08 0.98 10.10
N GLY A 260 -1.92 -0.23 9.56
CA GLY A 260 -0.66 -0.96 9.34
C GLY A 260 -0.65 -1.57 7.93
N HIS A 261 -0.03 -2.76 7.72
CA HIS A 261 0.04 -3.52 6.45
C HIS A 261 1.29 -3.29 5.57
N LEU A 262 1.78 -2.06 5.44
CA LEU A 262 2.94 -1.75 4.57
C LEU A 262 4.27 -2.04 5.26
N HIS A 263 4.30 -2.00 6.61
CA HIS A 263 5.52 -2.08 7.41
C HIS A 263 6.49 -0.91 7.16
N THR A 264 7.54 -0.83 7.97
CA THR A 264 8.60 0.18 7.83
C THR A 264 9.46 0.05 6.55
N ARG A 265 9.31 -1.03 5.78
CA ARG A 265 10.14 -1.31 4.60
C ARG A 265 9.98 -0.27 3.49
N PHE A 266 8.83 0.39 3.41
CA PHE A 266 8.53 1.36 2.35
C PHE A 266 8.83 2.82 2.72
N GLY A 267 9.16 3.09 3.98
CA GLY A 267 9.52 4.42 4.45
C GLY A 267 9.16 4.65 5.91
N LYS A 268 9.52 5.82 6.41
CA LYS A 268 9.13 6.27 7.76
C LYS A 268 7.99 7.30 7.71
N ASN A 269 7.74 7.90 6.53
CA ASN A 269 6.74 8.95 6.34
C ASN A 269 5.50 8.43 5.59
N LEU A 270 4.98 7.29 6.05
CA LEU A 270 3.74 6.71 5.54
C LEU A 270 2.55 7.41 6.23
N LYS A 271 2.31 8.66 5.86
CA LYS A 271 1.20 9.47 6.35
C LYS A 271 0.59 10.22 5.19
N ARG A 272 -0.71 10.44 5.18
CA ARG A 272 -1.41 11.16 4.12
C ARG A 272 -2.52 12.03 4.71
N HIS A 273 -2.64 13.26 4.23
CA HIS A 273 -3.70 14.18 4.64
C HIS A 273 -4.75 14.27 3.53
N HIS A 274 -6.01 14.10 3.92
CA HIS A 274 -7.17 14.10 3.02
C HIS A 274 -8.05 15.30 3.33
N ILE A 275 -8.46 16.02 2.29
CA ILE A 275 -9.29 17.23 2.39
C ILE A 275 -10.41 17.14 1.35
N SER A 276 -11.64 17.51 1.72
CA SER A 276 -12.77 17.62 0.80
C SER A 276 -12.65 18.83 -0.13
N GLY A 277 -13.19 18.75 -1.36
CA GLY A 277 -13.27 19.89 -2.28
C GLY A 277 -12.06 20.06 -3.20
N TYR A 278 -10.98 19.32 -2.99
CA TYR A 278 -9.94 19.14 -4.01
C TYR A 278 -10.34 18.00 -4.95
N PRO A 279 -10.10 18.11 -6.27
CA PRO A 279 -10.33 17.00 -7.18
C PRO A 279 -9.56 15.81 -6.64
N SER A 280 -10.28 14.72 -6.34
CA SER A 280 -9.65 13.48 -5.97
C SER A 280 -8.64 13.18 -7.08
N HIS A 281 -7.35 13.17 -6.76
CA HIS A 281 -6.42 12.48 -7.61
C HIS A 281 -6.82 11.01 -7.55
N GLU A 282 -7.74 10.63 -8.43
CA GLU A 282 -8.44 9.34 -8.47
C GLU A 282 -7.43 8.18 -8.57
N TYR A 283 -6.24 8.48 -9.09
CA TYR A 283 -5.19 7.51 -9.36
C TYR A 283 -3.90 7.72 -8.57
N ILE A 284 -3.33 8.95 -8.54
CA ILE A 284 -1.97 9.18 -7.99
C ILE A 284 -1.86 10.53 -7.27
N GLN A 285 -1.39 10.50 -6.03
CA GLN A 285 -0.97 11.67 -5.27
C GLN A 285 0.56 11.65 -5.07
N LEU A 286 1.24 12.76 -5.34
CA LEU A 286 2.71 12.83 -5.31
C LEU A 286 3.30 13.33 -3.98
N ASN A 287 2.48 13.91 -3.11
CA ASN A 287 2.90 14.51 -1.84
C ASN A 287 1.95 14.13 -0.71
N MET A 288 2.37 14.31 0.53
CA MET A 288 1.60 13.99 1.73
C MET A 288 0.25 14.72 1.83
N HIS A 289 0.21 15.99 1.44
CA HIS A 289 -0.99 16.83 1.49
C HIS A 289 -1.71 16.89 0.13
N GLN A 290 -3.05 16.87 0.16
CA GLN A 290 -3.88 17.14 -1.01
C GLN A 290 -3.96 18.66 -1.24
N GLY A 291 -3.69 19.10 -2.48
CA GLY A 291 -3.74 20.51 -2.86
C GLY A 291 -2.52 21.34 -2.43
N ASN A 292 -2.51 22.61 -2.82
CA ASN A 292 -1.57 23.59 -2.28
C ASN A 292 -2.29 24.29 -1.12
N LEU A 293 -1.81 24.15 0.12
CA LEU A 293 -2.43 24.78 1.30
C LEU A 293 -2.57 26.31 1.13
N GLN A 294 -1.65 26.92 0.35
CA GLN A 294 -1.69 28.34 -0.03
C GLN A 294 -2.90 28.74 -0.88
N SER A 295 -3.62 27.80 -1.50
CA SER A 295 -4.84 28.11 -2.26
C SER A 295 -6.11 28.11 -1.40
N ILE A 296 -5.99 27.82 -0.09
CA ILE A 296 -7.07 28.00 0.90
C ILE A 296 -7.00 29.44 1.46
N GLU A 297 -6.66 30.41 0.61
CA GLU A 297 -6.91 31.83 0.88
C GLU A 297 -8.36 32.14 0.48
N HIS A 298 -9.33 31.63 1.24
CA HIS A 298 -10.66 32.25 1.27
C HIS A 298 -10.67 33.26 2.40
N GLY A 299 -10.88 34.53 2.02
CA GLY A 299 -10.75 35.66 2.93
C GLY A 299 -11.78 35.59 4.04
N LYS A 300 -11.31 35.73 5.30
CA LYS A 300 -11.90 36.42 6.47
C LYS A 300 -13.43 36.44 6.69
N ASN A 301 -14.22 35.63 6.00
CA ASN A 301 -15.66 35.57 6.16
C ASN A 301 -15.98 34.49 7.18
N CYS A 302 -15.92 34.88 8.46
CA CYS A 302 -16.37 34.07 9.60
C CYS A 302 -17.92 33.99 9.67
N SER A 303 -18.58 33.82 8.53
CA SER A 303 -20.02 33.70 8.40
C SER A 303 -20.44 32.27 8.73
N ASN A 304 -21.43 32.10 9.60
CA ASN A 304 -21.90 30.79 10.08
C ASN A 304 -22.52 29.85 9.02
N GLU A 305 -22.60 30.26 7.75
CA GLU A 305 -23.31 29.54 6.68
C GLU A 305 -22.41 28.63 5.83
N ASP A 306 -21.08 28.82 5.84
CA ASP A 306 -20.16 27.95 5.11
C ASP A 306 -19.66 26.81 6.02
N GLN A 307 -19.98 25.56 5.65
CA GLN A 307 -19.48 24.40 6.38
C GLN A 307 -17.95 24.34 6.31
N PRO A 308 -17.24 24.18 7.44
CA PRO A 308 -15.79 24.06 7.42
C PRO A 308 -15.36 22.85 6.59
N PHE A 309 -14.20 22.95 5.92
CA PHE A 309 -13.64 21.86 5.13
C PHE A 309 -13.60 20.55 5.93
N LYS A 310 -14.05 19.46 5.30
CA LYS A 310 -13.94 18.11 5.85
C LYS A 310 -12.53 17.60 5.61
N GLU A 311 -11.91 17.05 6.63
CA GLU A 311 -10.53 16.56 6.55
C GLU A 311 -10.27 15.43 7.54
N PHE A 312 -9.22 14.65 7.27
CA PHE A 312 -8.64 13.71 8.24
C PHE A 312 -7.20 13.34 7.87
N TRP A 313 -6.46 12.82 8.85
CA TRP A 313 -5.13 12.24 8.66
C TRP A 313 -5.17 10.72 8.56
N GLU A 314 -4.50 10.14 7.58
CA GLU A 314 -4.25 8.70 7.47
C GLU A 314 -2.83 8.40 7.92
N TRP A 315 -2.70 7.50 8.90
CA TRP A 315 -1.44 7.17 9.54
C TRP A 315 -1.15 5.68 9.53
N GLU A 316 -0.24 5.32 8.63
CA GLU A 316 0.40 4.01 8.63
C GLU A 316 1.46 3.97 9.73
N MET A 317 1.46 2.87 10.48
CA MET A 317 2.41 2.58 11.55
C MET A 317 3.52 1.63 11.07
N GLY A 318 4.70 1.72 11.71
CA GLY A 318 5.77 0.74 11.53
C GLY A 318 5.43 -0.62 12.16
N ASP A 319 6.02 -1.69 11.63
CA ASP A 319 5.71 -3.06 12.04
C ASP A 319 6.42 -3.50 13.33
N TRP A 320 5.76 -4.39 14.07
CA TRP A 320 6.43 -5.15 15.13
C TRP A 320 7.40 -6.19 14.55
N ARG A 321 7.00 -6.89 13.48
CA ARG A 321 7.71 -8.03 12.87
C ARG A 321 9.22 -7.85 12.72
N LYS A 322 9.69 -6.69 12.26
CA LYS A 322 11.12 -6.41 12.08
C LYS A 322 11.62 -5.24 12.90
N SER A 323 10.80 -4.20 13.08
CA SER A 323 11.24 -2.95 13.67
C SER A 323 10.79 -2.75 15.11
N ARG A 324 9.99 -3.68 15.67
CA ARG A 324 9.53 -3.64 17.08
C ARG A 324 8.94 -2.27 17.44
N ILE A 325 8.16 -1.70 16.51
CA ILE A 325 7.61 -0.36 16.70
C ILE A 325 6.34 -0.43 17.55
N MET A 326 6.20 0.52 18.48
CA MET A 326 4.99 0.75 19.27
C MET A 326 4.63 2.23 19.21
N ARG A 327 3.36 2.58 19.00
CA ARG A 327 2.92 3.98 18.91
C ARG A 327 2.10 4.33 20.14
N ILE A 328 2.41 5.47 20.75
CA ILE A 328 1.54 6.11 21.73
C ILE A 328 0.82 7.25 21.01
N VAL A 329 -0.51 7.32 21.13
CA VAL A 329 -1.34 8.42 20.64
C VAL A 329 -1.93 9.14 21.85
N ALA A 330 -1.77 10.46 21.93
CA ALA A 330 -2.38 11.29 22.96
C ALA A 330 -3.40 12.23 22.34
N ILE A 331 -4.50 12.45 23.05
CA ILE A 331 -5.54 13.42 22.70
C ILE A 331 -5.68 14.39 23.86
N ASP A 332 -5.27 15.64 23.65
CA ASP A 332 -5.18 16.68 24.66
C ASP A 332 -6.01 17.90 24.23
N HIS A 333 -7.14 18.15 24.89
CA HIS A 333 -8.11 19.20 24.50
C HIS A 333 -8.51 19.14 23.02
N GLY A 334 -8.64 17.92 22.47
CA GLY A 334 -8.97 17.70 21.06
C GLY A 334 -7.77 17.70 20.10
N HIS A 335 -6.59 18.16 20.54
CA HIS A 335 -5.36 18.03 19.78
C HIS A 335 -4.85 16.60 19.85
N VAL A 336 -4.65 15.98 18.69
CA VAL A 336 -4.14 14.61 18.62
C VAL A 336 -2.66 14.67 18.27
N SER A 337 -1.82 13.99 19.05
CA SER A 337 -0.39 13.83 18.80
C SER A 337 0.01 12.36 18.95
N PHE A 338 1.18 11.98 18.42
CA PHE A 338 1.67 10.62 18.56
C PHE A 338 3.19 10.57 18.71
N LEU A 339 3.67 9.43 19.19
CA LEU A 339 5.09 9.08 19.28
C LEU A 339 5.28 7.61 18.88
N ASP A 340 6.11 7.38 17.86
CA ASP A 340 6.56 6.04 17.47
C ASP A 340 7.83 5.69 18.25
N LEU A 341 7.77 4.61 19.04
CA LEU A 341 8.86 4.07 19.83
C LEU A 341 9.53 2.92 19.09
N ASP A 342 10.85 3.00 18.95
CA ASP A 342 11.69 1.88 18.51
C ASP A 342 12.12 1.06 19.73
N LEU A 343 11.59 -0.16 19.84
CA LEU A 343 11.83 -1.07 20.95
C LEU A 343 12.83 -2.19 20.60
N THR A 344 13.59 -2.05 19.50
CA THR A 344 14.60 -3.04 19.10
C THR A 344 15.65 -3.28 20.18
N ARG A 345 15.93 -2.27 21.01
CA ARG A 345 16.87 -2.35 22.15
C ARG A 345 16.16 -2.49 23.51
N GLY A 346 14.87 -2.82 23.50
CA GLY A 346 14.03 -2.80 24.69
C GLY A 346 13.42 -1.42 24.96
N ILE A 347 12.73 -1.31 26.09
CA ILE A 347 12.06 -0.07 26.51
C ILE A 347 13.08 0.97 26.99
N LYS A 348 12.83 2.24 26.66
CA LYS A 348 13.56 3.36 27.25
C LYS A 348 13.09 3.60 28.68
N LYS A 349 14.01 3.88 29.59
CA LYS A 349 13.69 4.23 30.99
C LYS A 349 12.76 5.44 31.11
N THR A 350 12.89 6.38 30.17
CA THR A 350 12.05 7.59 30.09
C THR A 350 11.53 7.77 28.66
N ILE A 351 10.25 8.11 28.55
CA ILE A 351 9.54 8.36 27.30
C ILE A 351 8.90 9.74 27.39
N ILE A 352 9.15 10.60 26.40
CA ILE A 352 8.62 11.98 26.35
C ILE A 352 7.71 12.10 25.12
N LEU A 353 6.41 12.27 25.35
CA LEU A 353 5.40 12.53 24.33
C LEU A 353 4.87 13.95 24.49
N VAL A 354 5.27 14.84 23.59
CA VAL A 354 4.78 16.21 23.60
C VAL A 354 3.36 16.25 23.03
N THR A 355 2.39 16.71 23.83
CA THR A 355 0.97 16.75 23.48
C THR A 355 0.59 18.04 22.77
N PHE A 356 1.16 19.18 23.20
CA PHE A 356 0.94 20.48 22.58
C PHE A 356 2.17 21.39 22.73
N PRO A 357 2.54 22.20 21.71
CA PRO A 357 1.95 22.30 20.37
C PRO A 357 2.23 21.06 19.50
N VAL A 358 1.30 20.73 18.59
CA VAL A 358 1.39 19.54 17.73
C VAL A 358 2.43 19.69 16.61
N ASP A 359 2.95 18.57 16.12
CA ASP A 359 3.92 18.55 15.01
C ASP A 359 3.28 19.10 13.72
N SER A 360 3.84 20.20 13.22
CA SER A 360 3.33 20.91 12.04
C SER A 360 3.30 20.07 10.77
N ARG A 361 4.06 18.96 10.73
CA ARG A 361 4.18 18.10 9.56
C ARG A 361 3.08 17.06 9.45
N PHE A 362 2.49 16.65 10.58
CA PHE A 362 1.72 15.41 10.63
C PHE A 362 0.36 15.54 11.30
N MET A 363 0.02 16.68 11.94
CA MET A 363 -1.28 16.90 12.61
C MET A 363 -1.92 18.28 12.51
N GLN A 364 -1.40 19.12 11.64
CA GLN A 364 -2.07 20.40 11.40
C GLN A 364 -3.35 20.18 10.61
N ARG A 365 -4.38 20.88 11.05
CA ARG A 365 -5.75 20.76 10.56
C ARG A 365 -6.17 22.08 9.93
N VAL A 366 -6.82 22.02 8.78
CA VAL A 366 -7.47 23.19 8.16
C VAL A 366 -8.51 23.78 9.12
N LEU A 367 -9.23 22.92 9.86
CA LEU A 367 -10.13 23.35 10.92
C LEU A 367 -9.43 24.18 11.99
N SER A 368 -8.19 23.86 12.36
CA SER A 368 -7.42 24.65 13.33
C SER A 368 -7.12 26.05 12.81
N GLN A 369 -6.85 26.21 11.51
CA GLN A 369 -6.64 27.53 10.89
C GLN A 369 -7.94 28.36 10.91
N TYR A 370 -9.07 27.76 10.51
CA TYR A 370 -10.37 28.44 10.57
C TYR A 370 -10.73 28.89 11.99
N GLN A 371 -10.56 27.99 12.97
CA GLN A 371 -10.82 28.30 14.38
C GLN A 371 -9.86 29.38 14.91
N PHE A 372 -8.60 29.36 14.48
CA PHE A 372 -7.60 30.36 14.82
C PHE A 372 -7.95 31.75 14.26
N GLU A 373 -8.32 31.83 12.98
CA GLU A 373 -8.66 33.08 12.30
C GLU A 373 -9.99 33.67 12.79
N CYS A 374 -10.98 32.84 13.10
CA CYS A 374 -12.31 33.26 13.55
C CYS A 374 -12.47 33.36 15.08
N GLN A 375 -11.40 33.17 15.85
CA GLN A 375 -11.36 33.29 17.33
C GLN A 375 -12.47 32.51 18.07
N SER A 376 -13.01 31.45 17.47
CA SER A 376 -14.11 30.66 18.05
C SER A 376 -13.65 29.63 19.09
N LEU A 377 -12.43 29.78 19.61
CA LEU A 377 -11.71 28.77 20.40
C LEU A 377 -11.68 29.13 21.89
N ASP A 378 -11.73 28.09 22.72
CA ASP A 378 -11.24 28.16 24.09
C ASP A 378 -9.70 28.33 24.04
N THR A 379 -9.22 29.56 24.20
CA THR A 379 -7.79 29.89 24.09
C THR A 379 -6.94 29.26 25.19
N SER A 380 -7.56 28.68 26.22
CA SER A 380 -6.87 28.06 27.35
C SER A 380 -5.94 26.92 26.93
N SER A 381 -6.22 26.22 25.83
CA SER A 381 -5.36 25.15 25.31
C SER A 381 -4.04 25.66 24.73
N TYR A 382 -3.99 26.90 24.25
CA TYR A 382 -2.80 27.51 23.64
C TYR A 382 -1.84 28.11 24.66
N ASP A 383 -2.32 28.40 25.87
CA ASP A 383 -1.57 29.15 26.88
C ASP A 383 -0.45 28.32 27.54
N ARG A 384 -0.37 27.01 27.27
CA ARG A 384 0.63 26.12 27.87
C ARG A 384 1.25 25.17 26.86
N VAL A 385 2.57 25.03 26.90
CA VAL A 385 3.27 23.88 26.32
C VAL A 385 3.08 22.68 27.24
N ARG A 386 2.79 21.51 26.68
CA ARG A 386 2.41 20.31 27.43
C ARG A 386 3.07 19.05 26.90
N ALA A 387 3.48 18.17 27.81
CA ALA A 387 4.06 16.88 27.47
C ALA A 387 3.78 15.82 28.54
N LEU A 388 3.51 14.61 28.09
CA LEU A 388 3.48 13.41 28.91
C LEU A 388 4.89 12.85 29.05
N ILE A 389 5.29 12.59 30.29
CA ILE A 389 6.57 11.94 30.60
C ILE A 389 6.27 10.66 31.39
N PHE A 390 6.72 9.55 30.83
CA PHE A 390 6.65 8.23 31.47
C PHE A 390 8.06 7.85 31.88
N SER A 391 8.29 7.61 33.16
CA SER A 391 9.63 7.32 33.69
C SER A 391 9.57 6.22 34.74
N GLU A 392 10.53 5.29 34.69
CA GLU A 392 10.70 4.26 35.74
C GLU A 392 11.25 4.86 37.04
N THR A 393 12.02 5.93 36.92
CA THR A 393 12.64 6.69 38.01
C THR A 393 12.00 8.06 38.16
N GLU A 394 12.08 8.64 39.35
CA GLU A 394 11.58 10.00 39.61
C GLU A 394 12.29 11.04 38.73
N VAL A 395 11.50 11.92 38.13
CA VAL A 395 11.97 12.99 37.24
C VAL A 395 12.27 14.24 38.07
N LEU A 396 13.53 14.68 38.05
CA LEU A 396 14.03 15.83 38.82
C LEU A 396 13.69 17.16 38.14
N SER A 397 13.91 17.25 36.84
CA SER A 397 13.66 18.47 36.08
C SER A 397 13.23 18.15 34.65
N VAL A 398 12.38 19.01 34.12
CA VAL A 398 11.90 18.95 32.74
C VAL A 398 12.04 20.34 32.15
N VAL A 399 12.75 20.45 31.04
CA VAL A 399 13.04 21.73 30.39
C VAL A 399 12.49 21.69 28.98
N VAL A 400 11.69 22.70 28.63
CA VAL A 400 11.31 22.95 27.23
C VAL A 400 12.30 23.91 26.61
N ARG A 401 12.66 23.65 25.37
CA ARG A 401 13.46 24.53 24.52
C ARG A 401 12.76 24.76 23.19
N ILE A 402 12.72 26.02 22.76
CA ILE A 402 12.23 26.41 21.44
C ILE A 402 13.34 27.11 20.68
N TYR A 403 13.51 26.70 19.43
CA TYR A 403 14.52 27.21 18.52
C TYR A 403 13.88 27.92 17.34
N ASP A 404 14.43 29.06 16.94
CA ASP A 404 14.13 29.73 15.66
C ASP A 404 15.11 29.22 14.60
N SER A 405 14.61 28.88 13.42
CA SER A 405 15.38 28.38 12.28
C SER A 405 15.58 29.41 11.16
N ASN A 406 15.09 30.64 11.32
CA ASN A 406 15.11 31.69 10.29
C ASN A 406 16.52 32.05 9.80
N SER A 407 17.54 31.98 10.66
CA SER A 407 18.94 32.24 10.30
C SER A 407 19.61 31.07 9.54
N GLY A 408 18.89 29.96 9.33
CA GLY A 408 19.43 28.71 8.79
C GLY A 408 20.15 27.84 9.83
N LYS A 409 20.23 28.30 11.09
CA LYS A 409 20.68 27.54 12.27
C LYS A 409 19.57 27.54 13.32
N PHE A 410 19.56 26.55 14.21
CA PHE A 410 18.64 26.49 15.34
C PHE A 410 19.15 27.38 16.48
N GLU A 411 18.59 28.59 16.58
CA GLU A 411 18.90 29.54 17.65
C GLU A 411 17.90 29.42 18.78
N LEU A 412 18.37 29.19 20.01
CA LEU A 412 17.50 29.06 21.18
C LEU A 412 16.84 30.41 21.49
N VAL A 413 15.51 30.44 21.45
CA VAL A 413 14.69 31.66 21.69
C VAL A 413 13.80 31.56 22.93
N PHE A 414 13.61 30.36 23.47
CA PHE A 414 12.86 30.14 24.71
C PHE A 414 13.39 28.89 25.41
N GLU A 415 13.64 29.01 26.71
CA GLU A 415 14.01 27.91 27.59
C GLU A 415 13.32 28.13 28.93
N GLU A 416 12.55 27.15 29.39
CA GLU A 416 11.86 27.25 30.69
C GLU A 416 11.69 25.87 31.34
N ASN A 417 11.61 25.87 32.68
CA ASN A 417 11.32 24.68 33.46
C ASN A 417 9.81 24.38 33.45
N MET A 418 9.46 23.15 33.10
CA MET A 418 8.09 22.66 33.13
C MET A 418 7.73 22.13 34.52
N ARG A 419 6.49 22.37 34.95
CA ARG A 419 5.95 21.89 36.22
C ARG A 419 5.05 20.69 35.99
N LYS A 420 5.10 19.73 36.89
CA LYS A 420 4.15 18.62 36.94
C LYS A 420 2.80 19.16 37.40
N ASP A 421 1.71 18.79 36.73
CA ASP A 421 0.37 19.25 37.11
C ASP A 421 -0.14 18.49 38.35
N ASP A 422 -0.53 19.22 39.41
CA ASP A 422 -0.89 18.69 40.73
C ASP A 422 -2.10 17.72 40.73
N GLY A 423 -2.89 17.71 39.65
CA GLY A 423 -4.01 16.78 39.44
C GLY A 423 -3.58 15.36 39.02
N SER A 424 -2.29 15.12 38.75
CA SER A 424 -1.77 13.84 38.24
C SER A 424 -1.54 12.78 39.33
N GLN A 425 -2.36 12.72 40.38
CA GLN A 425 -2.23 11.70 41.44
C GLN A 425 -2.43 10.26 40.93
N SER A 426 -2.65 10.05 39.64
CA SER A 426 -2.87 8.71 39.09
C SER A 426 -2.59 8.68 37.58
N TRP A 427 -1.52 7.95 37.23
CA TRP A 427 -1.11 7.45 35.90
C TRP A 427 -0.66 8.53 34.89
N GLY A 428 0.63 8.52 34.50
CA GLY A 428 1.22 9.42 33.49
C GLY A 428 1.43 10.85 33.98
N ASP A 429 2.69 11.30 34.04
CA ASP A 429 3.01 12.63 34.56
C ASP A 429 2.89 13.67 33.43
N LEU A 430 1.86 14.52 33.52
CA LEU A 430 1.70 15.67 32.63
C LEU A 430 2.56 16.82 33.16
N TYR A 431 3.49 17.27 32.32
CA TYR A 431 4.27 18.47 32.56
C TYR A 431 3.77 19.60 31.67
N SER A 432 3.65 20.78 32.26
CA SER A 432 3.18 21.96 31.54
C SER A 432 3.92 23.23 31.95
N VAL A 433 4.00 24.19 31.03
CA VAL A 433 4.59 25.52 31.29
C VAL A 433 3.82 26.59 30.53
N PRO A 434 3.48 27.72 31.17
CA PRO A 434 2.86 28.84 30.49
C PRO A 434 3.87 29.51 29.54
N TRP A 435 3.38 30.03 28.42
CA TRP A 435 4.21 30.74 27.44
C TRP A 435 3.40 31.79 26.69
N ASN A 436 4.07 32.78 26.12
CA ASN A 436 3.43 33.75 25.23
C ASN A 436 3.33 33.18 23.81
N TRP A 437 2.35 32.30 23.58
CA TRP A 437 2.18 31.60 22.30
C TRP A 437 2.07 32.54 21.09
N ARG A 438 1.56 33.77 21.27
CA ARG A 438 1.44 34.77 20.20
C ARG A 438 2.78 35.18 19.60
N ALA A 439 3.86 35.10 20.38
CA ALA A 439 5.21 35.37 19.90
C ALA A 439 5.73 34.30 18.91
N PHE A 440 5.10 33.13 18.88
CA PHE A 440 5.50 31.98 18.06
C PHE A 440 4.54 31.71 16.89
N VAL A 441 3.68 32.68 16.56
CA VAL A 441 2.82 32.64 15.37
C VAL A 441 3.60 33.20 14.17
N ASP A 442 3.74 32.40 13.11
CA ASP A 442 4.50 32.77 11.93
C ASP A 442 3.88 32.18 10.65
N PRO A 443 3.93 32.88 9.50
CA PRO A 443 3.48 32.32 8.22
C PRO A 443 4.30 31.11 7.74
N SER A 444 5.51 30.89 8.26
CA SER A 444 6.33 29.72 7.98
C SER A 444 6.08 28.61 9.01
N PRO A 445 5.45 27.49 8.61
CA PRO A 445 5.04 26.42 9.55
C PRO A 445 6.20 25.63 10.15
N ASN A 446 7.43 25.86 9.69
CA ASN A 446 8.64 25.20 10.16
C ASN A 446 9.69 26.19 10.68
N ARG A 447 9.31 27.42 11.02
CA ARG A 447 10.22 28.41 11.63
C ARG A 447 10.64 27.98 13.04
N PHE A 448 9.66 27.70 13.90
CA PHE A 448 9.91 27.34 15.30
C PHE A 448 9.93 25.83 15.52
N TRP A 449 10.91 25.39 16.31
CA TRP A 449 11.14 23.97 16.63
C TRP A 449 11.19 23.77 18.12
N LEU A 450 10.54 22.73 18.61
CA LEU A 450 10.42 22.43 20.02
C LEU A 450 11.15 21.13 20.37
N GLN A 451 11.81 21.16 21.52
CA GLN A 451 12.45 20.00 22.13
C GLN A 451 12.29 20.06 23.65
N ILE A 452 11.97 18.94 24.26
CA ILE A 452 11.85 18.76 25.70
C ILE A 452 12.93 17.78 26.17
N GLU A 453 13.63 18.15 27.25
CA GLU A 453 14.60 17.34 27.97
C GLU A 453 14.06 17.02 29.36
N ALA A 454 14.21 15.78 29.81
CA ALA A 454 13.86 15.33 31.15
C ALA A 454 15.08 14.67 31.80
N ASN A 455 15.38 15.09 33.02
CA ASN A 455 16.48 14.57 33.84
C ASN A 455 15.92 13.77 35.01
N ASP A 456 16.45 12.56 35.20
CA ASP A 456 16.02 11.65 36.25
C ASP A 456 16.99 11.60 37.44
N THR A 457 16.54 11.03 38.55
CA THR A 457 17.34 10.84 39.78
C THR A 457 18.53 9.89 39.60
N SER A 458 18.56 9.09 38.54
CA SER A 458 19.69 8.19 38.23
C SER A 458 20.80 8.87 37.43
N GLY A 459 20.67 10.18 37.15
CA GLY A 459 21.61 10.96 36.34
C GLY A 459 21.40 10.79 34.83
N GLY A 460 20.31 10.13 34.42
CA GLY A 460 19.93 10.00 33.02
C GLY A 460 19.27 11.27 32.49
N SER A 461 19.76 11.79 31.37
CA SER A 461 19.07 12.82 30.58
C SER A 461 18.44 12.18 29.35
N THR A 462 17.14 12.38 29.15
CA THR A 462 16.40 11.94 27.98
C THR A 462 15.85 13.14 27.23
N VAL A 463 16.10 13.18 25.92
CA VAL A 463 15.65 14.28 25.05
C VAL A 463 14.65 13.76 24.03
N SER A 464 13.56 14.50 23.85
CA SER A 464 12.57 14.25 22.80
C SER A 464 13.10 14.60 21.41
N GLN A 465 12.41 14.12 20.37
CA GLN A 465 12.74 14.48 19.00
C GLN A 465 12.48 15.97 18.76
N LEU A 466 13.47 16.67 18.19
CA LEU A 466 13.32 18.03 17.72
C LEU A 466 12.25 18.07 16.61
N ARG A 467 11.18 18.84 16.82
CA ARG A 467 10.04 18.89 15.89
C ARG A 467 9.55 20.31 15.61
N PRO A 468 9.13 20.62 14.38
CA PRO A 468 8.58 21.92 14.05
C PRO A 468 7.13 22.01 14.52
N PHE A 469 6.69 23.20 14.90
CA PHE A 469 5.28 23.45 15.20
C PHE A 469 4.79 24.74 14.56
N SER A 470 3.47 24.84 14.41
CA SER A 470 2.76 26.01 13.89
C SER A 470 1.47 26.17 14.69
N LEU A 471 1.15 27.39 15.08
CA LEU A 471 -0.05 27.68 15.90
C LEU A 471 -1.23 28.18 15.06
N ASN A 472 -0.95 28.71 13.87
CA ASN A 472 -1.93 29.20 12.89
C ASN A 472 -2.48 28.10 11.96
N GLY A 473 -2.28 26.82 12.28
CA GLY A 473 -2.83 25.70 11.51
C GLY A 473 -2.09 25.39 10.20
N LEU A 474 -0.96 26.04 9.93
CA LEU A 474 -0.20 25.82 8.70
C LEU A 474 0.62 24.53 8.78
N SER A 475 0.59 23.73 7.71
CA SER A 475 1.32 22.46 7.63
C SER A 475 2.71 22.61 7.01
N ALA A 476 3.73 22.09 7.69
CA ALA A 476 5.08 22.01 7.16
C ALA A 476 5.20 20.89 6.13
N ARG A 477 5.79 21.19 4.97
CA ARG A 477 5.90 20.22 3.87
C ARG A 477 6.90 19.11 4.18
N VAL A 478 6.45 17.87 4.05
CA VAL A 478 7.31 16.67 4.03
C VAL A 478 7.36 16.09 2.62
N LYS A 479 8.57 15.91 2.09
CA LYS A 479 8.75 15.26 0.78
C LYS A 479 8.68 13.74 0.95
N TRP A 480 7.77 13.10 0.22
CA TRP A 480 7.77 11.65 0.10
C TRP A 480 8.92 11.16 -0.75
N GLN A 481 9.52 10.04 -0.34
CA GLN A 481 10.40 9.26 -1.20
C GLN A 481 9.58 8.54 -2.28
N LEU A 482 10.23 8.13 -3.38
CA LEU A 482 9.53 7.42 -4.48
C LEU A 482 8.81 6.14 -4.00
N LYS A 483 9.37 5.43 -3.01
CA LYS A 483 8.72 4.26 -2.40
C LYS A 483 7.46 4.65 -1.63
N GLU A 484 7.51 5.75 -0.88
CA GLU A 484 6.36 6.28 -0.12
C GLU A 484 5.26 6.75 -1.06
N VAL A 485 5.61 7.43 -2.17
CA VAL A 485 4.65 7.78 -3.24
C VAL A 485 4.00 6.53 -3.83
N PHE A 486 4.79 5.49 -4.09
CA PHE A 486 4.29 4.26 -4.70
C PHE A 486 3.28 3.53 -3.80
N VAL A 487 3.48 3.52 -2.48
CA VAL A 487 2.59 2.80 -1.55
C VAL A 487 1.47 3.65 -0.95
N MET A 488 1.67 4.95 -0.71
CA MET A 488 0.63 5.84 -0.14
C MET A 488 -0.08 6.67 -1.20
N GLY A 489 0.63 7.04 -2.27
CA GLY A 489 0.15 7.97 -3.29
C GLY A 489 -0.66 7.30 -4.39
N CYS A 490 -0.26 6.10 -4.83
CA CYS A 490 -0.97 5.34 -5.86
C CYS A 490 -2.23 4.66 -5.29
N GLN A 491 -3.38 4.90 -5.89
CA GLN A 491 -4.62 4.18 -5.59
C GLN A 491 -4.65 2.89 -6.42
N TRP A 492 -4.03 1.83 -5.90
CA TRP A 492 -3.80 0.60 -6.66
C TRP A 492 -5.07 -0.09 -7.14
N SER A 493 -6.14 -0.03 -6.34
CA SER A 493 -7.44 -0.57 -6.73
C SER A 493 -8.00 0.13 -7.96
N SER A 494 -8.07 1.46 -7.94
CA SER A 494 -8.52 2.26 -9.09
C SER A 494 -7.60 2.14 -10.31
N LEU A 495 -6.29 1.96 -10.10
CA LEU A 495 -5.29 1.81 -11.16
C LEU A 495 -5.33 0.46 -11.87
N TYR A 496 -5.83 -0.60 -11.22
CA TYR A 496 -5.72 -1.97 -11.74
C TYR A 496 -6.34 -2.14 -13.13
N HIS A 497 -7.61 -1.77 -13.30
CA HIS A 497 -8.30 -1.94 -14.58
C HIS A 497 -7.71 -1.08 -15.71
N PRO A 498 -7.43 0.22 -15.52
CA PRO A 498 -6.71 1.02 -16.50
C PRO A 498 -5.37 0.40 -16.91
N MET A 499 -4.57 -0.07 -15.95
CA MET A 499 -3.27 -0.70 -16.24
C MET A 499 -3.43 -2.01 -17.01
N LEU A 500 -4.38 -2.86 -16.61
CA LEU A 500 -4.67 -4.14 -17.27
C LEU A 500 -5.06 -3.92 -18.73
N TRP A 501 -6.09 -3.08 -18.98
CA TRP A 501 -6.60 -2.85 -20.32
C TRP A 501 -5.59 -2.11 -21.20
N SER A 502 -4.87 -1.12 -20.66
CA SER A 502 -3.78 -0.46 -21.39
C SER A 502 -2.70 -1.46 -21.81
N THR A 503 -2.35 -2.40 -20.93
CA THR A 503 -1.37 -3.45 -21.24
C THR A 503 -1.89 -4.39 -22.32
N ILE A 504 -3.14 -4.86 -22.21
CA ILE A 504 -3.77 -5.74 -23.21
C ILE A 504 -3.86 -5.06 -24.57
N VAL A 505 -4.36 -3.82 -24.62
CA VAL A 505 -4.46 -3.03 -25.86
C VAL A 505 -3.08 -2.81 -26.46
N PHE A 506 -2.08 -2.49 -25.66
CA PHE A 506 -0.70 -2.35 -26.14
C PHE A 506 -0.16 -3.66 -26.73
N LEU A 507 -0.37 -4.80 -26.06
CA LEU A 507 0.04 -6.11 -26.56
C LEU A 507 -0.65 -6.43 -27.89
N LEU A 508 -1.97 -6.22 -28.00
CA LEU A 508 -2.73 -6.45 -29.22
C LEU A 508 -2.29 -5.51 -30.36
N LEU A 509 -2.16 -4.21 -30.11
CA LEU A 509 -1.69 -3.24 -31.10
C LEU A 509 -0.27 -3.56 -31.59
N SER A 510 0.62 -3.98 -30.70
CA SER A 510 1.98 -4.40 -31.05
C SER A 510 1.99 -5.62 -31.99
N MET A 511 0.95 -6.46 -31.97
CA MET A 511 0.79 -7.60 -32.88
C MET A 511 0.08 -7.23 -34.18
N LEU A 512 -1.01 -6.46 -34.11
CA LEU A 512 -1.89 -6.19 -35.24
C LEU A 512 -1.35 -5.11 -36.17
N LEU A 513 -0.80 -4.01 -35.63
CA LEU A 513 -0.37 -2.85 -36.42
C LEU A 513 0.78 -3.20 -37.40
N PRO A 514 1.87 -3.87 -36.99
CA PRO A 514 2.92 -4.26 -37.94
C PRO A 514 2.42 -5.23 -39.00
N LYS A 515 1.50 -6.14 -38.65
CA LYS A 515 0.90 -7.09 -39.59
C LYS A 515 0.03 -6.39 -40.63
N LEU A 516 -0.78 -5.43 -40.21
CA LEU A 516 -1.61 -4.61 -41.10
C LEU A 516 -0.74 -3.79 -42.06
N LEU A 517 0.30 -3.12 -41.55
CA LEU A 517 1.26 -2.37 -42.38
C LEU A 517 2.02 -3.28 -43.35
N PHE A 518 2.32 -4.52 -42.95
CA PHE A 518 2.92 -5.51 -43.82
C PHE A 518 1.98 -5.95 -44.96
N ILE A 519 0.68 -6.10 -44.70
CA ILE A 519 -0.32 -6.47 -45.71
C ILE A 519 -0.62 -5.30 -46.67
N LEU A 520 -0.75 -4.08 -46.13
CA LEU A 520 -1.10 -2.87 -46.92
C LEU A 520 0.09 -2.27 -47.66
N GLY A 521 1.31 -2.43 -47.15
CA GLY A 521 2.51 -1.89 -47.75
C GLY A 521 2.96 -2.71 -48.97
N LYS A 522 3.08 -2.08 -50.15
CA LYS A 522 3.86 -2.65 -51.25
C LYS A 522 5.27 -2.97 -50.72
N HIS A 523 5.75 -4.20 -50.93
CA HIS A 523 6.99 -4.81 -50.39
C HIS A 523 8.24 -3.89 -50.29
N HIS A 524 8.29 -2.81 -51.08
CA HIS A 524 9.38 -1.84 -51.18
C HIS A 524 9.68 -1.00 -49.91
N TYR A 525 8.70 -0.68 -49.06
CA TYR A 525 8.94 0.22 -47.91
C TYR A 525 9.62 -0.50 -46.72
N ILE A 526 9.34 -1.80 -46.54
CA ILE A 526 9.81 -2.60 -45.41
C ILE A 526 11.23 -3.14 -45.65
N ASP A 527 11.56 -3.51 -46.90
CA ASP A 527 12.92 -3.97 -47.25
C ASP A 527 13.97 -2.85 -47.09
N LYS A 528 13.58 -1.60 -47.31
CA LYS A 528 14.44 -0.42 -47.06
C LYS A 528 14.66 -0.15 -45.56
N THR A 529 13.78 -0.65 -44.70
CA THR A 529 13.88 -0.51 -43.23
C THR A 529 14.82 -1.56 -42.63
N LEU A 530 14.94 -2.73 -43.26
CA LEU A 530 15.88 -3.80 -42.91
C LEU A 530 17.33 -3.52 -43.35
N SER A 531 17.53 -2.68 -44.38
CA SER A 531 18.84 -2.44 -44.99
C SER A 531 19.68 -1.33 -44.34
N PHE A 532 19.33 -0.81 -43.16
CA PHE A 532 19.89 0.45 -42.68
C PHE A 532 20.68 0.32 -41.36
N GLN A 533 21.94 0.78 -41.41
CA GLN A 533 22.92 0.75 -40.34
C GLN A 533 22.40 1.35 -39.03
N LEU A 534 22.68 0.66 -37.91
CA LEU A 534 22.63 1.17 -36.54
C LEU A 534 23.70 2.26 -36.36
N ASN A 535 23.49 3.43 -36.94
CA ASN A 535 24.34 4.59 -36.71
C ASN A 535 23.46 5.78 -36.29
N THR A 536 22.90 5.70 -35.10
CA THR A 536 22.24 6.84 -34.44
C THR A 536 22.91 7.11 -33.11
N ARG A 537 23.51 8.31 -32.96
CA ARG A 537 24.09 8.80 -31.69
C ARG A 537 23.06 8.92 -30.55
N ASP A 538 21.77 8.86 -30.90
CA ASP A 538 20.65 8.93 -29.96
C ASP A 538 20.19 7.51 -29.58
N VAL A 539 20.48 7.12 -28.33
CA VAL A 539 20.16 5.81 -27.75
C VAL A 539 18.66 5.53 -27.79
N TRP A 540 17.82 6.53 -27.56
CA TRP A 540 16.35 6.36 -27.55
C TRP A 540 15.82 6.02 -28.93
N LYS A 541 16.28 6.75 -29.96
CA LYS A 541 15.93 6.44 -31.36
C LYS A 541 16.42 5.06 -31.77
N GLY A 542 17.58 4.62 -31.27
CA GLY A 542 18.09 3.26 -31.48
C GLY A 542 17.20 2.17 -30.86
N LEU A 543 16.76 2.35 -29.62
CA LEU A 543 15.87 1.42 -28.92
C LEU A 543 14.49 1.33 -29.58
N PHE A 544 13.85 2.45 -29.91
CA PHE A 544 12.57 2.45 -30.61
C PHE A 544 12.64 1.76 -31.97
N LYS A 545 13.72 2.00 -32.73
CA LYS A 545 13.96 1.32 -34.00
C LYS A 545 14.17 -0.19 -33.80
N GLY A 546 14.92 -0.60 -32.77
CA GLY A 546 15.11 -2.02 -32.43
C GLY A 546 13.80 -2.71 -32.06
N LEU A 547 12.98 -2.08 -31.22
CA LEU A 547 11.65 -2.57 -30.86
C LEU A 547 10.74 -2.70 -32.08
N TRP A 548 10.73 -1.68 -32.96
CA TRP A 548 9.97 -1.73 -34.19
C TRP A 548 10.41 -2.87 -35.13
N LEU A 549 11.72 -3.04 -35.31
CA LEU A 549 12.30 -4.14 -36.11
C LEU A 549 11.90 -5.51 -35.56
N ALA A 550 11.91 -5.67 -34.23
CA ALA A 550 11.45 -6.90 -33.59
C ALA A 550 9.97 -7.17 -33.89
N LEU A 551 9.10 -6.17 -33.75
CA LEU A 551 7.66 -6.32 -34.04
C LEU A 551 7.40 -6.66 -35.52
N VAL A 552 8.12 -6.02 -36.44
CA VAL A 552 8.05 -6.35 -37.88
C VAL A 552 8.54 -7.78 -38.12
N GLY A 553 9.66 -8.18 -37.50
CA GLY A 553 10.19 -9.54 -37.57
C GLY A 553 9.18 -10.59 -37.13
N LEU A 554 8.49 -10.34 -36.01
CA LEU A 554 7.43 -11.21 -35.51
C LEU A 554 6.26 -11.30 -36.50
N SER A 555 5.81 -10.17 -37.06
CA SER A 555 4.71 -10.14 -38.03
C SER A 555 4.98 -10.89 -39.34
N LYS A 556 6.26 -10.97 -39.75
CA LYS A 556 6.71 -11.73 -40.93
C LYS A 556 6.68 -13.24 -40.68
N SER A 557 6.91 -13.70 -39.45
CA SER A 557 6.78 -15.12 -39.10
C SER A 557 5.33 -15.45 -38.76
N THR A 558 4.55 -15.87 -39.77
CA THR A 558 3.14 -16.26 -39.58
C THR A 558 2.92 -17.27 -38.46
N PRO A 559 3.72 -18.34 -38.31
CA PRO A 559 3.51 -19.30 -37.23
C PRO A 559 3.74 -18.71 -35.83
N LEU A 560 4.80 -17.91 -35.65
CA LEU A 560 5.08 -17.25 -34.37
C LEU A 560 4.02 -16.22 -34.01
N TRP A 561 3.57 -15.44 -35.00
CA TRP A 561 2.53 -14.44 -34.83
C TRP A 561 1.19 -15.09 -34.45
N ILE A 562 0.75 -16.14 -35.16
CA ILE A 562 -0.50 -16.86 -34.83
C ILE A 562 -0.42 -17.45 -33.43
N THR A 563 0.67 -18.14 -33.09
CA THR A 563 0.81 -18.80 -31.77
C THR A 563 0.76 -17.77 -30.64
N THR A 564 1.44 -16.63 -30.82
CA THR A 564 1.45 -15.53 -29.85
C THR A 564 0.06 -14.90 -29.69
N LEU A 565 -0.64 -14.66 -30.81
CA LEU A 565 -1.99 -14.11 -30.81
C LEU A 565 -3.00 -15.07 -30.15
N THR A 566 -2.92 -16.37 -30.47
CA THR A 566 -3.77 -17.41 -29.85
C THR A 566 -3.55 -17.46 -28.34
N TYR A 567 -2.30 -17.35 -27.88
CA TYR A 567 -2.03 -17.30 -26.43
C TYR A 567 -2.58 -16.03 -25.78
N LEU A 568 -2.47 -14.86 -26.43
CA LEU A 568 -3.10 -13.62 -25.94
C LEU A 568 -4.62 -13.75 -25.84
N LEU A 569 -5.28 -14.31 -26.87
CA LEU A 569 -6.72 -14.57 -26.84
C LEU A 569 -7.08 -15.58 -25.75
N TYR A 570 -6.27 -16.61 -25.54
CA TYR A 570 -6.47 -17.57 -24.46
C TYR A 570 -6.53 -16.88 -23.09
N LEU A 571 -5.59 -15.96 -22.80
CA LEU A 571 -5.55 -15.20 -21.54
C LEU A 571 -6.76 -14.27 -21.36
N LEU A 572 -7.49 -13.91 -22.42
CA LEU A 572 -8.68 -13.07 -22.34
C LEU A 572 -9.97 -13.88 -22.13
N PHE A 573 -10.04 -15.10 -22.65
CA PHE A 573 -11.28 -15.87 -22.69
C PHE A 573 -11.31 -17.07 -21.74
N PHE A 574 -10.15 -17.57 -21.31
CA PHE A 574 -10.05 -18.80 -20.53
C PHE A 574 -9.37 -18.59 -19.18
N PRO A 575 -9.63 -19.45 -18.18
CA PRO A 575 -8.90 -19.43 -16.92
C PRO A 575 -7.41 -19.70 -17.12
N TRP A 576 -6.59 -18.91 -16.43
CA TRP A 576 -5.14 -18.98 -16.52
C TRP A 576 -4.61 -20.17 -15.71
N ILE A 577 -5.14 -20.33 -14.51
CA ILE A 577 -4.75 -21.37 -13.56
C ILE A 577 -5.96 -21.88 -12.79
N TYR A 578 -5.91 -23.14 -12.37
CA TYR A 578 -6.82 -23.76 -11.42
C TYR A 578 -6.03 -24.10 -10.16
N GLY A 579 -6.62 -24.01 -8.97
CA GLY A 579 -5.88 -24.32 -7.74
C GLY A 579 -6.71 -24.28 -6.47
N GLN A 580 -6.13 -24.78 -5.38
CA GLN A 580 -6.74 -24.67 -4.06
C GLN A 580 -6.61 -23.26 -3.53
N VAL A 581 -7.75 -22.58 -3.42
CA VAL A 581 -7.83 -21.18 -2.97
C VAL A 581 -8.05 -21.08 -1.45
N PHE A 582 -8.54 -22.15 -0.82
CA PHE A 582 -8.82 -22.25 0.61
C PHE A 582 -7.97 -23.34 1.28
N THR A 583 -7.96 -23.36 2.61
CA THR A 583 -7.28 -24.39 3.41
C THR A 583 -8.00 -25.74 3.34
N GLU A 584 -9.33 -25.72 3.23
CA GLU A 584 -10.14 -26.92 3.08
C GLU A 584 -9.86 -27.63 1.74
N THR A 585 -9.66 -28.95 1.80
CA THR A 585 -9.39 -29.78 0.64
C THR A 585 -10.67 -30.01 -0.16
N GLY A 586 -10.66 -29.71 -1.47
CA GLY A 586 -11.75 -30.04 -2.40
C GLY A 586 -12.28 -28.87 -3.22
N THR A 587 -12.11 -27.63 -2.75
CA THR A 587 -12.58 -26.43 -3.47
C THR A 587 -11.51 -25.91 -4.43
N ILE A 588 -11.65 -26.21 -5.72
CA ILE A 588 -10.75 -25.71 -6.77
C ILE A 588 -11.35 -24.41 -7.33
N GLY A 589 -10.60 -23.31 -7.19
CA GLY A 589 -10.91 -22.05 -7.86
C GLY A 589 -10.22 -21.95 -9.21
N SER A 590 -10.76 -21.13 -10.11
CA SER A 590 -10.13 -20.84 -11.39
C SER A 590 -9.82 -19.34 -11.53
N LEU A 591 -8.56 -19.00 -11.78
CA LEU A 591 -8.12 -17.61 -11.91
C LEU A 591 -8.36 -17.12 -13.33
N THR A 592 -9.01 -15.96 -13.44
CA THR A 592 -9.18 -15.23 -14.69
C THR A 592 -8.68 -13.80 -14.52
N TYR A 593 -8.68 -13.00 -15.59
CA TYR A 593 -8.41 -11.56 -15.47
C TYR A 593 -9.45 -10.81 -14.62
N ARG A 594 -10.64 -11.40 -14.40
CA ARG A 594 -11.73 -10.86 -13.59
C ARG A 594 -11.65 -11.25 -12.11
N GLY A 595 -10.58 -11.92 -11.69
CA GLY A 595 -10.46 -12.46 -10.34
C GLY A 595 -10.53 -13.99 -10.29
N TRP A 596 -10.55 -14.52 -9.07
CA TRP A 596 -10.80 -15.93 -8.80
C TRP A 596 -12.27 -16.25 -8.93
N MET A 597 -12.59 -17.11 -9.88
CA MET A 597 -13.91 -17.69 -10.08
C MET A 597 -14.11 -18.86 -9.11
N LEU A 598 -15.12 -18.74 -8.27
CA LEU A 598 -15.54 -19.74 -7.28
C LEU A 598 -17.02 -20.10 -7.47
N TYR A 599 -17.37 -21.35 -7.16
CA TYR A 599 -18.77 -21.78 -7.07
C TYR A 599 -19.29 -21.51 -5.67
N SER A 600 -20.45 -20.88 -5.57
CA SER A 600 -21.07 -20.60 -4.29
C SER A 600 -21.55 -21.91 -3.63
N PRO A 601 -21.28 -22.14 -2.33
CA PRO A 601 -21.78 -23.32 -1.63
C PRO A 601 -23.32 -23.37 -1.69
N GLY A 602 -23.88 -24.40 -2.32
CA GLY A 602 -25.32 -24.61 -2.42
C GLY A 602 -26.05 -23.78 -3.49
N SER A 603 -25.35 -23.08 -4.39
CA SER A 603 -25.97 -22.47 -5.57
C SER A 603 -25.09 -22.61 -6.82
N GLU A 604 -25.70 -22.67 -8.01
CA GLU A 604 -24.96 -22.68 -9.28
C GLU A 604 -24.38 -21.28 -9.65
N LYS A 605 -24.49 -20.29 -8.75
CA LYS A 605 -24.02 -18.93 -9.02
C LYS A 605 -22.50 -18.86 -8.89
N VAL A 606 -21.88 -18.34 -9.94
CA VAL A 606 -20.44 -18.08 -10.02
C VAL A 606 -20.12 -16.74 -9.35
N MET A 607 -19.11 -16.72 -8.48
CA MET A 607 -18.60 -15.52 -7.81
C MET A 607 -17.17 -15.23 -8.25
N TYR A 608 -16.85 -13.95 -8.51
CA TYR A 608 -15.48 -13.50 -8.73
C TYR A 608 -14.97 -12.76 -7.49
N VAL A 609 -13.81 -13.17 -6.98
CA VAL A 609 -13.21 -12.59 -5.76
C VAL A 609 -11.74 -12.26 -5.97
N GLY A 610 -11.20 -11.41 -5.08
CA GLY A 610 -9.79 -11.00 -5.10
C GLY A 610 -9.43 -10.01 -6.21
N VAL A 611 -10.37 -9.16 -6.63
CA VAL A 611 -10.07 -7.98 -7.45
C VAL A 611 -9.99 -6.78 -6.50
N PRO A 612 -8.84 -6.08 -6.42
CA PRO A 612 -7.77 -6.03 -7.41
C PRO A 612 -6.54 -6.92 -7.09
N ASP A 613 -6.59 -7.75 -6.05
CA ASP A 613 -5.47 -8.57 -5.56
C ASP A 613 -4.77 -9.39 -6.64
N VAL A 614 -5.53 -9.94 -7.59
CA VAL A 614 -5.02 -10.71 -8.73
C VAL A 614 -4.04 -9.94 -9.62
N MET A 615 -3.93 -8.62 -9.46
CA MET A 615 -2.92 -7.79 -10.13
C MET A 615 -1.51 -8.33 -9.94
N VAL A 616 -1.20 -8.91 -8.78
CA VAL A 616 0.15 -9.40 -8.41
C VAL A 616 0.56 -10.65 -9.20
N ILE A 617 -0.39 -11.28 -9.88
CA ILE A 617 -0.15 -12.41 -10.79
C ILE A 617 -0.26 -11.92 -12.24
N ILE A 618 -1.37 -11.23 -12.56
CA ILE A 618 -1.73 -10.89 -13.94
C ILE A 618 -0.77 -9.87 -14.54
N LEU A 619 -0.56 -8.73 -13.88
CA LEU A 619 0.28 -7.66 -14.44
C LEU A 619 1.74 -8.10 -14.59
N PRO A 620 2.38 -8.78 -13.60
CA PRO A 620 3.73 -9.28 -13.78
C PRO A 620 3.88 -10.27 -14.93
N HIS A 621 2.90 -11.15 -15.16
CA HIS A 621 2.95 -12.08 -16.29
C HIS A 621 2.87 -11.33 -17.63
N LEU A 622 1.92 -10.42 -17.79
CA LEU A 622 1.76 -9.66 -19.04
C LEU A 622 2.99 -8.78 -19.33
N ILE A 623 3.49 -8.06 -18.32
CA ILE A 623 4.53 -7.04 -18.48
C ILE A 623 5.94 -7.64 -18.47
N TYR A 624 6.23 -8.61 -17.59
CA TYR A 624 7.60 -9.11 -17.41
C TYR A 624 7.86 -10.48 -18.05
N VAL A 625 6.82 -11.18 -18.53
CA VAL A 625 6.97 -12.48 -19.20
C VAL A 625 6.51 -12.40 -20.65
N LEU A 626 5.24 -12.06 -20.88
CA LEU A 626 4.66 -12.10 -22.23
C LEU A 626 5.23 -11.00 -23.13
N LEU A 627 5.25 -9.75 -22.68
CA LEU A 627 5.76 -8.63 -23.47
C LEU A 627 7.23 -8.84 -23.90
N PRO A 628 8.18 -9.22 -23.01
CA PRO A 628 9.55 -9.53 -23.41
C PRO A 628 9.63 -10.74 -24.35
N THR A 629 8.80 -11.77 -24.15
CA THR A 629 8.74 -12.95 -25.03
C THR A 629 8.38 -12.54 -26.47
N MET A 630 7.42 -11.63 -26.63
CA MET A 630 7.02 -11.10 -27.94
C MET A 630 8.17 -10.37 -28.62
N PHE A 631 8.80 -9.42 -27.92
CA PHE A 631 9.92 -8.66 -28.50
C PHE A 631 11.12 -9.54 -28.82
N ILE A 632 11.48 -10.50 -27.97
CA ILE A 632 12.65 -11.36 -28.21
C ILE A 632 12.38 -12.36 -29.35
N SER A 633 11.18 -12.94 -29.42
CA SER A 633 10.79 -13.80 -30.54
C SER A 633 10.84 -13.03 -31.86
N GLY A 634 10.35 -11.79 -31.85
CA GLY A 634 10.44 -10.89 -33.00
C GLY A 634 11.87 -10.49 -33.36
N ALA A 635 12.72 -10.22 -32.38
CA ALA A 635 14.12 -9.90 -32.59
C ALA A 635 14.90 -11.08 -33.21
N LEU A 636 14.64 -12.31 -32.77
CA LEU A 636 15.21 -13.52 -33.38
C LEU A 636 14.77 -13.67 -34.84
N ALA A 637 13.49 -13.42 -35.14
CA ALA A 637 12.98 -13.46 -36.51
C ALA A 637 13.59 -12.36 -37.40
N ALA A 638 13.73 -11.14 -36.87
CA ALA A 638 14.37 -10.02 -37.55
C ALA A 638 15.87 -10.27 -37.80
N GLU A 639 16.58 -10.82 -36.82
CA GLU A 639 17.99 -11.21 -36.91
C GLU A 639 18.21 -12.22 -38.04
N LYS A 640 17.40 -13.29 -38.08
CA LYS A 640 17.44 -14.27 -39.18
C LYS A 640 17.18 -13.61 -40.55
N ALA A 641 16.17 -12.75 -40.66
CA ALA A 641 15.84 -12.08 -41.92
C ALA A 641 17.00 -11.20 -42.41
N ALA A 642 17.64 -10.47 -41.50
CA ALA A 642 18.80 -9.63 -41.80
C ALA A 642 20.02 -10.47 -42.21
N TYR A 643 20.30 -11.56 -41.48
CA TYR A 643 21.39 -12.48 -41.80
C TYR A 643 21.20 -13.12 -43.19
N ARG A 644 20.00 -13.63 -43.50
CA ARG A 644 19.69 -14.22 -44.82
C ARG A 644 19.88 -13.22 -45.95
N THR A 645 19.40 -12.00 -45.77
CA THR A 645 19.57 -10.92 -46.76
C THR A 645 21.05 -10.62 -47.00
N HIS A 646 21.85 -10.58 -45.93
CA HIS A 646 23.29 -10.37 -46.02
C HIS A 646 24.03 -11.53 -46.71
N TYR A 647 23.68 -12.78 -46.37
CA TYR A 647 24.25 -13.97 -47.00
C TYR A 647 23.97 -14.00 -48.51
N LEU A 648 22.74 -13.72 -48.93
CA LEU A 648 22.36 -13.65 -50.36
C LEU A 648 23.10 -12.53 -51.10
N LEU A 649 23.29 -11.35 -50.47
CA LEU A 649 24.08 -10.26 -51.02
C LEU A 649 25.57 -10.63 -51.20
N GLN A 650 26.13 -11.49 -50.33
CA GLN A 650 27.51 -11.96 -50.45
C GLN A 650 27.67 -13.15 -51.41
N SER A 651 26.69 -14.05 -51.51
CA SER A 651 26.79 -15.25 -52.34
C SER A 651 26.46 -15.02 -53.82
N GLY A 652 25.97 -13.83 -54.19
CA GLY A 652 25.60 -13.49 -55.56
C GLY A 652 24.41 -14.28 -56.15
N LYS A 653 23.74 -15.11 -55.35
CA LYS A 653 22.54 -15.86 -55.78
C LYS A 653 21.30 -14.98 -55.63
N LYS A 654 20.69 -14.60 -56.76
CA LYS A 654 19.33 -14.04 -56.79
C LYS A 654 18.34 -15.13 -56.40
N ASN A 655 17.25 -14.78 -55.70
CA ASN A 655 16.06 -15.63 -55.62
C ASN A 655 15.51 -15.78 -57.05
N ASP A 656 15.32 -17.01 -57.48
CA ASP A 656 15.33 -17.45 -58.89
C ASP A 656 14.21 -16.90 -59.80
N ASP A 657 14.48 -16.98 -61.10
CA ASP A 657 13.75 -16.53 -62.28
C ASP A 657 12.22 -16.77 -62.27
N VAL A 658 11.41 -15.70 -62.44
CA VAL A 658 10.32 -15.61 -63.43
C VAL A 658 10.02 -14.12 -63.73
N ILE A 659 9.96 -13.80 -65.04
CA ILE A 659 9.38 -12.62 -65.73
C ILE A 659 10.32 -11.43 -66.06
N TYR A 660 10.93 -11.60 -67.24
CA TYR A 660 11.19 -10.65 -68.33
C TYR A 660 12.04 -9.38 -68.13
N GLU A 661 13.05 -9.31 -68.99
CA GLU A 661 13.99 -8.23 -69.27
C GLU A 661 13.39 -6.81 -69.24
N ALA A 662 14.10 -5.87 -68.60
CA ALA A 662 14.39 -4.58 -69.21
C ALA A 662 15.50 -3.81 -68.46
N SER A 663 16.59 -3.56 -69.20
CA SER A 663 17.47 -2.39 -69.13
C SER A 663 18.52 -2.28 -67.99
N LYS A 664 19.76 -2.51 -68.43
CA LYS A 664 21.05 -2.03 -67.92
C LYS A 664 20.98 -0.72 -67.11
N LYS A 665 21.29 -0.79 -65.81
CA LYS A 665 22.02 0.27 -65.10
C LYS A 665 23.16 -0.35 -64.30
N LYS A 666 24.39 0.08 -64.59
CA LYS A 666 25.61 -0.23 -63.84
C LYS A 666 25.38 0.09 -62.37
N VAL A 667 25.30 -0.93 -61.52
CA VAL A 667 25.37 -0.76 -60.07
C VAL A 667 26.83 -0.87 -59.67
N VAL A 668 27.37 0.23 -59.15
CA VAL A 668 28.67 0.31 -58.49
C VAL A 668 28.63 -0.62 -57.27
N TYR A 669 29.50 -1.62 -57.24
CA TYR A 669 29.73 -2.45 -56.05
C TYR A 669 30.34 -1.59 -54.94
N PRO A 670 29.71 -1.39 -53.76
CA PRO A 670 30.41 -0.86 -52.62
C PRO A 670 31.27 -1.98 -52.01
N LYS A 671 32.55 -1.66 -51.82
CA LYS A 671 33.60 -2.49 -51.21
C LYS A 671 33.16 -3.24 -49.94
N LEU A 672 33.51 -4.53 -49.95
CA LEU A 672 33.90 -5.43 -48.85
C LEU A 672 33.50 -5.04 -47.40
N CYS A 673 32.71 -5.91 -46.76
CA CYS A 673 32.61 -6.00 -45.30
C CYS A 673 33.33 -7.28 -44.81
N SER A 674 34.25 -7.15 -43.85
CA SER A 674 35.16 -8.22 -43.40
C SER A 674 34.50 -9.26 -42.47
N LEU A 675 35.21 -10.37 -42.20
CA LEU A 675 34.90 -11.42 -41.20
C LEU A 675 34.39 -10.91 -39.84
N SER A 676 34.68 -9.65 -39.47
CA SER A 676 34.22 -9.03 -38.22
C SER A 676 32.70 -8.85 -38.12
N CYS A 677 31.98 -8.72 -39.24
CA CYS A 677 30.51 -8.60 -39.22
C CYS A 677 29.82 -9.92 -38.92
N LEU A 678 30.25 -11.04 -39.52
CA LEU A 678 29.74 -12.38 -39.23
C LEU A 678 29.95 -12.76 -37.75
N GLY A 679 31.08 -12.35 -37.16
CA GLY A 679 31.32 -12.42 -35.73
C GLY A 679 30.27 -11.65 -34.92
N LYS A 680 30.03 -10.37 -35.24
CA LYS A 680 29.06 -9.50 -34.53
C LYS A 680 27.62 -10.05 -34.57
N TRP A 681 27.15 -10.62 -35.67
CA TRP A 681 25.81 -11.22 -35.76
C TRP A 681 25.67 -12.48 -34.89
N ARG A 682 26.71 -13.33 -34.85
CA ARG A 682 26.76 -14.48 -33.92
C ARG A 682 26.73 -14.04 -32.45
N TRP A 683 27.30 -12.89 -32.10
CA TRP A 683 27.21 -12.32 -30.76
C TRP A 683 25.81 -11.80 -30.42
N VAL A 684 25.13 -11.13 -31.35
CA VAL A 684 23.74 -10.66 -31.17
C VAL A 684 22.80 -11.85 -30.91
N ARG A 685 22.91 -12.92 -31.70
CA ARG A 685 22.10 -14.12 -31.49
C ARG A 685 22.35 -14.78 -30.12
N LYS A 686 23.62 -14.90 -29.71
CA LYS A 686 23.97 -15.40 -28.37
C LYS A 686 23.34 -14.55 -27.27
N LEU A 687 23.37 -13.23 -27.40
CA LEU A 687 22.74 -12.31 -26.45
C LEU A 687 21.22 -12.54 -26.39
N LEU A 688 20.54 -12.65 -27.54
CA LEU A 688 19.10 -12.93 -27.60
C LEU A 688 18.74 -14.26 -26.93
N ILE A 689 19.55 -15.31 -27.10
CA ILE A 689 19.37 -16.60 -26.43
C ILE A 689 19.55 -16.45 -24.91
N VAL A 690 20.55 -15.69 -24.44
CA VAL A 690 20.71 -15.40 -23.00
C VAL A 690 19.46 -14.72 -22.45
N VAL A 691 18.89 -13.75 -23.17
CA VAL A 691 17.63 -13.11 -22.74
C VAL A 691 16.47 -14.10 -22.72
N CYS A 692 16.36 -15.02 -23.69
CA CYS A 692 15.37 -16.10 -23.65
C CYS A 692 15.49 -16.93 -22.36
N ILE A 693 16.71 -17.34 -21.99
CA ILE A 693 16.96 -18.11 -20.76
C ILE A 693 16.54 -17.31 -19.52
N LEU A 694 16.81 -16.00 -19.48
CA LEU A 694 16.38 -15.13 -18.37
C LEU A 694 14.85 -15.06 -18.26
N ILE A 695 14.14 -14.94 -19.39
CA ILE A 695 12.67 -14.94 -19.41
C ILE A 695 12.13 -16.30 -18.94
N LEU A 696 12.67 -17.41 -19.45
CA LEU A 696 12.28 -18.77 -19.02
C LEU A 696 12.50 -18.98 -17.53
N TRP A 697 13.63 -18.52 -17.00
CA TRP A 697 13.93 -18.60 -15.57
C TRP A 697 12.96 -17.78 -14.72
N LYS A 698 12.61 -16.56 -15.15
CA LYS A 698 11.60 -15.72 -14.48
C LYS A 698 10.22 -16.38 -14.51
N HIS A 699 9.79 -16.87 -15.67
CA HIS A 699 8.52 -17.58 -15.83
C HIS A 699 8.45 -18.83 -14.98
N TYR A 700 9.51 -19.65 -14.97
CA TYR A 700 9.62 -20.83 -14.12
C TYR A 700 9.50 -20.49 -12.64
N LYS A 701 10.18 -19.44 -12.16
CA LYS A 701 10.06 -18.98 -10.78
C LYS A 701 8.63 -18.57 -10.43
N HIS A 702 7.96 -17.85 -11.33
CA HIS A 702 6.57 -17.43 -11.13
C HIS A 702 5.64 -18.65 -11.06
N CYS A 703 5.74 -19.58 -12.02
CA CYS A 703 4.96 -20.81 -12.03
C CYS A 703 5.20 -21.64 -10.76
N ARG A 704 6.46 -21.85 -10.36
CA ARG A 704 6.81 -22.60 -9.15
C ARG A 704 6.19 -21.98 -7.89
N ALA A 705 6.18 -20.64 -7.78
CA ALA A 705 5.57 -19.97 -6.65
C ALA A 705 4.05 -20.23 -6.62
N LEU A 706 3.36 -20.10 -7.75
CA LEU A 706 1.92 -20.36 -7.85
C LEU A 706 1.57 -21.83 -7.54
N PHE A 707 2.38 -22.78 -8.02
CA PHE A 707 2.15 -24.21 -7.75
C PHE A 707 2.15 -24.54 -6.27
N LYS A 708 3.07 -23.92 -5.52
CA LYS A 708 3.14 -24.11 -4.06
C LYS A 708 2.07 -23.32 -3.31
N ALA A 709 1.76 -22.11 -3.77
CA ALA A 709 0.76 -21.25 -3.17
C ALA A 709 -0.62 -21.90 -3.18
N TYR A 710 -1.02 -22.45 -4.33
CA TYR A 710 -2.36 -22.98 -4.57
C TYR A 710 -2.39 -24.51 -4.77
N GLU A 711 -1.36 -25.22 -4.35
CA GLU A 711 -1.24 -26.70 -4.43
C GLU A 711 -1.64 -27.25 -5.82
N MET A 712 -1.05 -26.66 -6.86
CA MET A 712 -1.44 -26.93 -8.25
C MET A 712 -0.54 -27.99 -8.88
N ASN A 713 -1.15 -28.85 -9.72
CA ASN A 713 -0.41 -29.68 -10.65
C ASN A 713 -0.19 -28.93 -11.98
N PRO A 714 1.06 -28.66 -12.42
CA PRO A 714 1.33 -27.92 -13.66
C PRO A 714 0.69 -28.51 -14.91
N PHE A 715 0.52 -29.83 -14.96
CA PHE A 715 0.02 -30.53 -16.14
C PHE A 715 -1.51 -30.58 -16.20
N LEU A 716 -2.17 -30.60 -15.04
CA LEU A 716 -3.63 -30.65 -14.96
C LEU A 716 -4.25 -29.26 -14.79
N HIS A 717 -3.64 -28.42 -13.96
CA HIS A 717 -4.27 -27.21 -13.46
C HIS A 717 -3.76 -25.92 -14.12
N SER A 718 -2.66 -25.95 -14.87
CA SER A 718 -2.10 -24.73 -15.47
C SER A 718 -1.26 -25.00 -16.73
N PHE A 719 -1.60 -26.03 -17.49
CA PHE A 719 -0.81 -26.49 -18.64
C PHE A 719 -0.53 -25.35 -19.62
N THR A 720 -1.58 -24.67 -20.09
CA THR A 720 -1.43 -23.59 -21.07
C THR A 720 -0.62 -22.42 -20.50
N TYR A 721 -0.85 -22.03 -19.24
CA TYR A 721 -0.10 -20.94 -18.62
C TYR A 721 1.39 -21.26 -18.47
N CYS A 722 1.73 -22.47 -18.06
CA CYS A 722 3.10 -22.86 -17.74
C CYS A 722 3.94 -23.18 -18.97
N PHE A 723 3.36 -23.83 -19.98
CA PHE A 723 4.11 -24.37 -21.12
C PHE A 723 4.07 -23.50 -22.37
N SER A 724 3.14 -22.55 -22.51
CA SER A 724 3.06 -21.70 -23.72
C SER A 724 4.30 -20.82 -23.92
N ILE A 725 4.84 -20.20 -22.86
CA ILE A 725 6.04 -19.35 -22.96
C ILE A 725 7.29 -20.17 -23.30
N PRO A 726 7.60 -21.30 -22.62
CA PRO A 726 8.66 -22.21 -23.04
C PRO A 726 8.54 -22.70 -24.48
N PHE A 727 7.32 -23.07 -24.90
CA PHE A 727 7.06 -23.53 -26.25
C PHE A 727 7.32 -22.43 -27.27
N LEU A 728 6.77 -21.22 -27.06
CA LEU A 728 6.97 -20.06 -27.93
C LEU A 728 8.45 -19.72 -28.12
N LEU A 729 9.22 -19.63 -27.03
CA LEU A 729 10.64 -19.29 -27.10
C LEU A 729 11.48 -20.40 -27.75
N THR A 730 11.21 -21.67 -27.42
CA THR A 730 11.91 -22.80 -28.03
C THR A 730 11.61 -22.89 -29.52
N TYR A 731 10.34 -22.72 -29.90
CA TYR A 731 9.90 -22.69 -31.28
C TYR A 731 10.51 -21.50 -32.05
N ALA A 732 10.59 -20.32 -31.44
CA ALA A 732 11.25 -19.15 -32.04
C ALA A 732 12.74 -19.41 -32.28
N ILE A 733 13.46 -20.02 -31.33
CA ILE A 733 14.87 -20.39 -31.49
C ILE A 733 15.04 -21.43 -32.61
N TYR A 734 14.18 -22.46 -32.63
CA TYR A 734 14.22 -23.52 -33.63
C TYR A 734 13.94 -22.98 -35.04
N GLN A 735 12.82 -22.26 -35.22
CA GLN A 735 12.43 -21.70 -36.51
C GLN A 735 13.48 -20.72 -37.05
N THR A 736 14.26 -20.09 -36.16
CA THR A 736 15.30 -19.14 -36.55
C THR A 736 16.70 -19.75 -36.68
N ARG A 737 16.88 -21.06 -36.47
CA ARG A 737 18.19 -21.75 -36.39
C ARG A 737 18.94 -21.85 -37.73
N ASP A 738 18.23 -22.09 -38.83
CA ASP A 738 18.84 -22.36 -40.14
C ASP A 738 19.16 -21.08 -40.94
N GLY A 739 19.86 -20.15 -40.29
CA GLY A 739 20.48 -18.97 -40.89
C GLY A 739 21.98 -19.16 -40.98
#